data_AF-A0A928P8R5-F1
#
_entry.id   AF-A0A928P8R5-F1
#
_cell.length_a   1.000
_cell.length_b   1.000
_cell.length_c   1.000
_cell.angle_alpha   90.00
_cell.angle_beta   90.00
_cell.angle_gamma   90.00
#
_symmetry.space_group_name_H-M   'P 1'
#
loop_
_entity.id
_entity.type
_entity.pdbx_description
1 polymer ?
#
loop_
_entity_poly.entity_id
_entity_poly.type
_entity_poly.pdbx_seq_one_letter_code
_entity_poly.pdbx_strand_id
1 'polypeptide(L)'
;MIPENNQPLEEEKALQGEPNDEATPLPAPKEPEAEQKENASTLYTSSTFPTTKPRRRSALKRQRKLLVILLAVAILLGAVYIPVSLLTDRHPVQYADGSRVMDQDGTKYYVKKKDGVYAMFAKGGDLCETTSDGLYKTKDQILVTVDQATGKSSVVAVPLMNGTEDIYFNATDGSYDILLYPMIERKDIASIEVKNEKDTFKFVRQKEDTFALEGHPDTPYDSTMFATLISLTGYTNTVARLDLSESNPDAQGFRDNGYAEYGLPENPDDAKQYFIITTTGGITHKVIIGNIILDDTGYYARYAGHDEVYILQQLEEGDYNSTLSGTMLCSLEAYVTPTVTAGVGSTNYFDVTDFTILSAGGGSVSTDLSTFKQIVKFSYEPIEKRKGTFYSNIPYYAQGNLAGYAINDYQADVCLQYIMDLAPLRTVQLYRDHSDTEENLKDFVEKHGVAYAMEFTLNGSRKGEEGDYEPVRDEQVMHQIWVSPLKRNDDGIDVFYMYNEVFDMIVEVARTQMEFLEWDDYKWVNNTIFNGNLGYLAKMEISIGGAGTTAGLTGVNHVLFDVSYVDEKGNPVSGADKTVTSYMKVYATYNGIGEIIADETSDVPKLKDQRFNYFYGSLIASNLEGSMPKGSEDLQESLKATEPDLKITLTYETGEETITRTYCFWSESASSGRGAYMTLNGNGNFYMLQSRVNKIINDIGRVLSKNEADVIDPDAKD
;
A
#
# COMPACT_ATOMS: atom_id res chain seq x y z
N MET A 1 -30.25 16.33 4.89
CA MET A 1 -30.33 16.40 6.37
C MET A 1 -29.03 15.81 6.88
N ILE A 2 -28.15 16.67 7.36
CA ILE A 2 -26.83 16.38 7.92
C ILE A 2 -26.79 17.16 9.24
N PRO A 3 -26.24 16.61 10.34
CA PRO A 3 -25.71 17.45 11.39
C PRO A 3 -24.19 17.45 11.37
N GLU A 4 -23.67 18.67 11.29
CA GLU A 4 -22.31 19.10 11.61
C GLU A 4 -21.94 18.71 13.05
N ASN A 5 -20.65 18.44 13.30
CA ASN A 5 -20.04 18.93 14.53
C ASN A 5 -18.55 19.20 14.33
N ASN A 6 -18.20 20.48 14.39
CA ASN A 6 -16.85 21.02 14.46
C ASN A 6 -16.52 21.28 15.94
N GLN A 7 -15.33 20.88 16.40
CA GLN A 7 -14.28 21.76 16.96
C GLN A 7 -13.31 21.06 17.94
N PRO A 8 -12.07 21.59 18.07
CA PRO A 8 -10.84 20.86 18.38
C PRO A 8 -10.28 21.14 19.79
N LEU A 9 -9.25 20.41 20.21
CA LEU A 9 -8.44 20.75 21.38
C LEU A 9 -6.95 20.49 21.12
N GLU A 10 -6.16 21.53 21.41
CA GLU A 10 -4.70 21.63 21.40
C GLU A 10 -4.02 21.09 22.67
N GLU A 11 -2.69 20.93 22.54
CA GLU A 11 -1.62 21.09 23.54
C GLU A 11 -1.22 19.97 24.54
N GLU A 12 -0.11 19.29 24.18
CA GLU A 12 1.20 19.31 24.84
C GLU A 12 1.33 19.18 26.39
N LYS A 13 1.99 18.12 26.88
CA LYS A 13 3.25 18.21 27.68
C LYS A 13 3.79 16.85 28.16
N ALA A 14 5.11 16.72 28.03
CA ALA A 14 5.98 15.67 28.53
C ALA A 14 6.08 15.61 30.07
N LEU A 15 6.46 14.44 30.63
CA LEU A 15 7.71 14.32 31.41
C LEU A 15 8.06 12.86 31.78
N GLN A 16 9.38 12.66 31.90
CA GLN A 16 10.17 11.47 32.22
C GLN A 16 10.00 10.96 33.66
N GLY A 17 10.38 9.70 33.91
CA GLY A 17 10.84 9.24 35.23
C GLY A 17 10.71 7.73 35.53
N GLU A 18 11.70 6.93 35.11
CA GLU A 18 12.11 5.69 35.79
C GLU A 18 12.97 6.01 37.04
N PRO A 19 13.44 5.05 37.87
CA PRO A 19 12.90 3.74 38.29
C PRO A 19 12.95 3.58 39.83
N ASN A 20 12.49 2.45 40.39
CA ASN A 20 13.11 1.89 41.60
C ASN A 20 12.75 0.42 41.86
N ASP A 21 13.81 -0.29 42.25
CA ASP A 21 13.95 -1.70 42.53
C ASP A 21 13.37 -2.18 43.88
N GLU A 22 13.24 -3.50 43.93
CA GLU A 22 13.56 -4.40 45.06
C GLU A 22 12.53 -4.77 46.16
N ALA A 23 12.41 -6.11 46.28
CA ALA A 23 12.47 -6.92 47.50
C ALA A 23 11.16 -7.51 48.10
N THR A 24 10.99 -8.81 47.76
CA THR A 24 10.73 -10.00 48.63
C THR A 24 9.46 -10.12 49.50
N PRO A 25 8.76 -11.28 49.46
CA PRO A 25 7.71 -11.63 50.41
C PRO A 25 8.15 -12.64 51.48
N LEU A 26 7.46 -12.63 52.64
CA LEU A 26 7.12 -13.71 53.60
C LEU A 26 6.67 -13.05 54.94
N PRO A 27 5.94 -13.71 55.88
CA PRO A 27 5.45 -15.10 55.94
C PRO A 27 3.96 -15.29 56.34
N ALA A 28 3.47 -16.54 56.27
CA ALA A 28 2.26 -17.03 56.95
C ALA A 28 2.50 -17.17 58.48
N PRO A 29 1.49 -17.34 59.39
CA PRO A 29 0.79 -18.64 59.56
C PRO A 29 -0.61 -18.62 60.24
N LYS A 30 -1.34 -19.75 60.22
CA LYS A 30 -1.76 -20.55 61.40
C LYS A 30 -2.89 -21.57 61.10
N GLU A 31 -2.64 -22.82 61.48
CA GLU A 31 -3.62 -23.91 61.74
C GLU A 31 -4.43 -23.62 63.03
N PRO A 32 -5.39 -24.49 63.45
CA PRO A 32 -4.99 -25.64 64.31
C PRO A 32 -5.86 -26.93 64.23
N GLU A 33 -5.21 -28.05 64.62
CA GLU A 33 -5.69 -29.16 65.50
C GLU A 33 -6.95 -29.97 65.13
N ALA A 34 -7.20 -31.22 65.52
CA ALA A 34 -6.50 -32.35 66.14
C ALA A 34 -7.56 -33.49 66.25
N GLU A 35 -7.18 -34.78 66.29
CA GLU A 35 -7.63 -35.71 67.34
C GLU A 35 -7.04 -37.13 67.16
N GLN A 36 -6.38 -37.59 68.23
CA GLN A 36 -6.02 -38.98 68.49
C GLN A 36 -7.22 -39.73 69.11
N LYS A 37 -7.25 -41.06 68.96
CA LYS A 37 -7.50 -41.94 70.11
C LYS A 37 -6.95 -43.35 69.92
N GLU A 38 -6.18 -43.75 70.92
CA GLU A 38 -5.74 -45.11 71.22
C GLU A 38 -6.64 -45.69 72.36
N ASN A 39 -6.67 -47.03 72.45
CA ASN A 39 -6.84 -47.89 73.65
C ASN A 39 -8.10 -48.75 73.82
N ALA A 40 -7.85 -50.07 73.86
CA ALA A 40 -8.29 -51.04 74.88
C ALA A 40 -7.46 -52.33 74.69
N SER A 41 -7.07 -53.17 75.65
CA SER A 41 -6.98 -53.14 77.11
C SER A 41 -6.30 -54.46 77.53
N THR A 42 -5.46 -54.41 78.55
CA THR A 42 -4.70 -55.51 79.16
C THR A 42 -5.51 -56.46 80.06
N LEU A 43 -4.95 -57.66 80.24
CA LEU A 43 -5.21 -58.74 81.20
C LEU A 43 -5.56 -58.32 82.64
N TYR A 44 -6.26 -59.21 83.38
CA TYR A 44 -6.41 -59.13 84.84
C TYR A 44 -6.26 -60.51 85.56
N THR A 45 -5.39 -60.51 86.58
CA THR A 45 -5.44 -61.15 87.94
C THR A 45 -5.44 -62.67 88.15
N SER A 46 -4.97 -63.25 89.28
CA SER A 46 -4.37 -62.77 90.57
C SER A 46 -3.73 -63.93 91.39
N SER A 47 -2.79 -63.56 92.29
CA SER A 47 -2.48 -63.98 93.70
C SER A 47 -2.37 -65.49 94.12
N THR A 48 -1.61 -65.97 95.14
CA THR A 48 -0.94 -65.45 96.37
C THR A 48 0.20 -66.38 96.89
N PHE A 49 1.22 -65.76 97.51
CA PHE A 49 2.34 -66.07 98.47
C PHE A 49 2.36 -67.33 99.39
N PRO A 50 3.42 -67.66 100.23
CA PRO A 50 4.58 -66.85 100.71
C PRO A 50 6.00 -67.52 100.97
N THR A 51 7.00 -66.63 101.09
CA THR A 51 8.22 -66.51 101.97
C THR A 51 9.36 -67.57 102.16
N THR A 52 10.58 -66.99 102.17
CA THR A 52 11.86 -67.32 102.88
C THR A 52 13.07 -67.94 102.12
N LYS A 53 14.21 -67.24 102.24
CA LYS A 53 15.62 -67.47 101.81
C LYS A 53 16.33 -68.59 102.63
N PRO A 54 17.65 -68.90 102.48
CA PRO A 54 18.63 -68.87 101.35
C PRO A 54 19.59 -70.12 101.30
N ARG A 55 20.46 -70.26 100.26
CA ARG A 55 21.97 -70.26 100.33
C ARG A 55 22.71 -71.05 99.21
N ARG A 56 23.52 -70.28 98.47
CA ARG A 56 24.97 -70.42 98.13
C ARG A 56 25.53 -71.66 97.38
N ARG A 57 26.08 -71.34 96.19
CA ARG A 57 27.47 -71.52 95.67
C ARG A 57 27.64 -72.40 94.42
N SER A 58 28.40 -71.82 93.47
CA SER A 58 29.27 -72.45 92.44
C SER A 58 28.78 -72.51 90.98
N ALA A 59 28.94 -71.41 90.21
CA ALA A 59 29.07 -71.45 88.74
C ALA A 59 29.76 -70.23 88.08
N LEU A 60 30.30 -69.28 88.85
CA LEU A 60 30.78 -67.96 88.37
C LEU A 60 32.11 -67.96 87.57
N LYS A 61 32.67 -69.13 87.22
CA LYS A 61 33.88 -69.22 86.38
C LYS A 61 33.62 -69.61 84.91
N ARG A 62 32.40 -70.02 84.54
CA ARG A 62 32.05 -70.34 83.12
C ARG A 62 31.49 -69.15 82.32
N GLN A 63 30.92 -68.14 82.97
CA GLN A 63 30.30 -66.99 82.27
C GLN A 63 31.30 -65.95 81.72
N ARG A 64 32.54 -65.87 82.23
CA ARG A 64 33.54 -64.92 81.71
C ARG A 64 34.21 -65.35 80.40
N LYS A 65 34.23 -66.65 80.06
CA LYS A 65 34.79 -67.11 78.77
C LYS A 65 33.80 -67.01 77.61
N LEU A 66 32.50 -67.15 77.88
CA LEU A 66 31.46 -67.03 76.84
C LEU A 66 31.31 -65.60 76.34
N LEU A 67 31.47 -64.61 77.23
CA LEU A 67 31.27 -63.20 76.93
C LEU A 67 32.41 -62.60 76.09
N VAL A 68 33.64 -63.11 76.26
CA VAL A 68 34.81 -62.71 75.45
C VAL A 68 34.75 -63.31 74.04
N ILE A 69 34.21 -64.53 73.89
CA ILE A 69 34.02 -65.18 72.58
C ILE A 69 32.88 -64.49 71.79
N LEU A 70 31.77 -64.14 72.45
CA LEU A 70 30.67 -63.39 71.83
C LEU A 70 31.10 -61.98 71.38
N LEU A 71 31.95 -61.30 72.16
CA LEU A 71 32.47 -59.98 71.77
C LEU A 71 33.44 -60.07 70.58
N ALA A 72 34.27 -61.12 70.51
CA ALA A 72 35.17 -61.34 69.39
C ALA A 72 34.43 -61.71 68.08
N VAL A 73 33.34 -62.47 68.16
CA VAL A 73 32.48 -62.79 67.00
C VAL A 73 31.70 -61.57 66.51
N ALA A 74 31.23 -60.70 67.41
CA ALA A 74 30.55 -59.45 67.03
C ALA A 74 31.49 -58.46 66.32
N ILE A 75 32.77 -58.38 66.74
CA ILE A 75 33.78 -57.54 66.08
C ILE A 75 34.17 -58.11 64.71
N LEU A 76 34.26 -59.44 64.57
CA LEU A 76 34.52 -60.12 63.28
C LEU A 76 33.35 -59.98 62.29
N LEU A 77 32.10 -60.05 62.76
CA LEU A 77 30.93 -59.81 61.93
C LEU A 77 30.82 -58.32 61.53
N GLY A 78 31.15 -57.39 62.43
CA GLY A 78 31.23 -55.96 62.08
C GLY A 78 32.34 -55.65 61.07
N ALA A 79 33.51 -56.29 61.17
CA ALA A 79 34.65 -56.06 60.28
C ALA A 79 34.47 -56.68 58.88
N VAL A 80 33.54 -57.62 58.68
CA VAL A 80 33.16 -58.16 57.37
C VAL A 80 31.92 -57.47 56.82
N TYR A 81 30.95 -57.12 57.67
CA TYR A 81 29.72 -56.44 57.25
C TYR A 81 29.98 -54.99 56.80
N ILE A 82 30.88 -54.24 57.46
CA ILE A 82 31.13 -52.84 57.14
C ILE A 82 31.85 -52.65 55.78
N PRO A 83 32.89 -53.43 55.41
CA PRO A 83 33.50 -53.32 54.08
C PRO A 83 32.59 -53.89 52.98
N VAL A 84 31.81 -54.94 53.26
CA VAL A 84 30.85 -55.48 52.28
C VAL A 84 29.70 -54.50 52.07
N SER A 85 29.17 -53.85 53.12
CA SER A 85 28.13 -52.83 52.97
C SER A 85 28.64 -51.58 52.26
N LEU A 86 29.88 -51.14 52.55
CA LEU A 86 30.52 -50.02 51.85
C LEU A 86 30.94 -50.33 50.41
N LEU A 87 31.20 -51.61 50.07
CA LEU A 87 31.47 -52.05 48.68
C LEU A 87 30.19 -52.39 47.91
N THR A 88 29.07 -52.64 48.59
CA THR A 88 27.74 -52.82 47.99
C THR A 88 26.87 -51.58 48.03
N ASP A 89 27.39 -50.42 48.43
CA ASP A 89 26.82 -49.10 48.12
C ASP A 89 26.96 -48.82 46.61
N ARG A 90 26.42 -49.72 45.77
CA ARG A 90 25.68 -49.28 44.61
C ARG A 90 24.44 -48.64 45.18
N HIS A 91 24.38 -47.31 45.11
CA HIS A 91 23.20 -46.50 45.40
C HIS A 91 21.92 -47.32 45.20
N PRO A 92 21.04 -47.47 46.21
CA PRO A 92 19.77 -48.11 45.98
C PRO A 92 19.08 -47.31 44.87
N VAL A 93 18.94 -47.93 43.69
CA VAL A 93 18.16 -47.37 42.60
C VAL A 93 16.74 -47.29 43.12
N GLN A 94 16.35 -46.13 43.63
CA GLN A 94 14.98 -45.84 44.01
C GLN A 94 14.19 -45.78 42.70
N TYR A 95 13.44 -46.85 42.42
CA TYR A 95 12.36 -46.80 41.45
C TYR A 95 11.22 -46.02 42.09
N ALA A 96 10.81 -44.92 41.48
CA ALA A 96 9.61 -44.20 41.89
C ALA A 96 8.37 -45.07 41.62
N ASP A 97 7.33 -44.96 42.44
CA ASP A 97 6.08 -45.68 42.23
C ASP A 97 5.37 -45.15 40.96
N GLY A 98 4.96 -46.04 40.04
CA GLY A 98 4.41 -45.64 38.72
C GLY A 98 5.42 -45.33 37.59
N SER A 99 6.70 -45.63 37.78
CA SER A 99 7.84 -45.27 36.89
C SER A 99 8.02 -46.08 35.60
N ARG A 100 6.94 -46.55 34.97
CA ARG A 100 7.04 -47.42 33.77
C ARG A 100 6.32 -46.79 32.58
N VAL A 101 7.10 -46.42 31.57
CA VAL A 101 6.61 -46.09 30.24
C VAL A 101 6.83 -47.29 29.34
N MET A 102 5.85 -47.58 28.48
CA MET A 102 5.88 -48.71 27.56
C MET A 102 5.60 -48.22 26.13
N ASP A 103 6.47 -48.63 25.22
CA ASP A 103 6.32 -48.45 23.77
C ASP A 103 5.19 -49.34 23.23
N GLN A 104 4.71 -49.06 22.01
CA GLN A 104 3.62 -49.83 21.39
C GLN A 104 4.04 -51.29 21.12
N ASP A 105 5.35 -51.52 20.89
CA ASP A 105 5.94 -52.85 20.75
C ASP A 105 6.13 -53.61 22.08
N GLY A 106 5.78 -52.99 23.21
CA GLY A 106 5.92 -53.55 24.57
C GLY A 106 7.29 -53.34 25.21
N THR A 107 8.20 -52.57 24.59
CA THR A 107 9.48 -52.17 25.17
C THR A 107 9.26 -51.29 26.39
N LYS A 108 10.02 -51.54 27.48
CA LYS A 108 9.83 -50.90 28.79
C LYS A 108 10.96 -49.95 29.13
N TYR A 109 10.58 -48.78 29.66
CA TYR A 109 11.47 -47.75 30.17
C TYR A 109 11.23 -47.55 31.66
N TYR A 110 12.28 -47.08 32.35
CA TYR A 110 12.30 -46.98 33.80
C TYR A 110 12.87 -45.64 34.24
N VAL A 111 12.13 -44.93 35.10
CA VAL A 111 12.68 -43.77 35.81
C VAL A 111 13.49 -44.23 37.02
N LYS A 112 14.73 -43.75 37.12
CA LYS A 112 15.67 -44.08 38.19
C LYS A 112 16.30 -42.81 38.75
N LYS A 113 16.46 -42.76 40.07
CA LYS A 113 17.25 -41.70 40.72
C LYS A 113 18.74 -42.06 40.66
N LYS A 114 19.56 -41.18 40.09
CA LYS A 114 21.03 -41.31 40.05
C LYS A 114 21.65 -39.95 40.36
N ASP A 115 22.61 -39.92 41.27
CA ASP A 115 23.31 -38.69 41.70
C ASP A 115 22.38 -37.54 42.13
N GLY A 116 21.21 -37.88 42.69
CA GLY A 116 20.22 -36.93 43.20
C GLY A 116 19.14 -36.52 42.19
N VAL A 117 19.28 -36.86 40.91
CA VAL A 117 18.39 -36.47 39.81
C VAL A 117 17.61 -37.68 39.31
N TYR A 118 16.34 -37.51 38.93
CA TYR A 118 15.55 -38.58 38.30
C TYR A 118 15.72 -38.52 36.79
N ALA A 119 16.09 -39.66 36.19
CA ALA A 119 16.24 -39.78 34.75
C ALA A 119 15.61 -41.05 34.21
N MET A 120 15.22 -41.04 32.94
CA MET A 120 14.62 -42.19 32.27
C MET A 120 15.68 -43.03 31.57
N PHE A 121 15.59 -44.35 31.72
CA PHE A 121 16.53 -45.31 31.17
C PHE A 121 15.81 -46.40 30.40
N ALA A 122 16.42 -46.86 29.30
CA ALA A 122 15.99 -48.04 28.58
C ALA A 122 16.17 -49.32 29.43
N LYS A 123 15.52 -50.42 29.02
CA LYS A 123 15.65 -51.73 29.68
C LYS A 123 17.11 -52.19 29.83
N GLY A 124 17.98 -51.82 28.89
CA GLY A 124 19.43 -52.10 28.92
C GLY A 124 20.22 -51.31 29.97
N GLY A 125 19.64 -50.24 30.53
CA GLY A 125 20.28 -49.35 31.50
C GLY A 125 20.89 -48.08 30.89
N ASP A 126 20.80 -47.92 29.57
CA ASP A 126 21.23 -46.70 28.86
C ASP A 126 20.26 -45.55 29.14
N LEU A 127 20.81 -44.34 29.25
CA LEU A 127 20.03 -43.11 29.42
C LEU A 127 19.24 -42.83 28.14
N CYS A 128 17.95 -42.55 28.26
CA CYS A 128 17.14 -42.15 27.12
C CYS A 128 17.62 -40.81 26.56
N GLU A 129 17.57 -40.65 25.24
CA GLU A 129 17.87 -39.37 24.58
C GLU A 129 16.90 -38.30 25.08
N THR A 130 17.36 -37.04 25.08
CA THR A 130 16.56 -35.90 25.53
C THR A 130 16.35 -34.88 24.40
N THR A 131 15.16 -34.27 24.34
CA THR A 131 14.95 -33.08 23.51
C THR A 131 15.75 -31.88 24.04
N SER A 132 15.84 -30.81 23.25
CA SER A 132 16.37 -29.50 23.67
C SER A 132 15.71 -29.00 24.97
N ASP A 133 14.44 -29.35 25.20
CA ASP A 133 13.63 -28.90 26.33
C ASP A 133 13.63 -29.90 27.51
N GLY A 134 14.49 -30.92 27.47
CA GLY A 134 14.73 -31.83 28.60
C GLY A 134 13.72 -32.97 28.77
N LEU A 135 12.93 -33.28 27.73
CA LEU A 135 12.02 -34.43 27.72
C LEU A 135 12.77 -35.69 27.33
N TYR A 136 12.43 -36.83 27.92
CA TYR A 136 13.02 -38.11 27.51
C TYR A 136 12.27 -38.72 26.33
N LYS A 137 13.01 -39.19 25.33
CA LYS A 137 12.51 -39.91 24.15
C LYS A 137 12.61 -41.42 24.35
N THR A 138 11.52 -42.14 24.09
CA THR A 138 11.58 -43.61 23.92
C THR A 138 12.02 -43.96 22.49
N LYS A 139 12.20 -45.26 22.23
CA LYS A 139 12.53 -45.77 20.89
C LYS A 139 11.39 -45.55 19.90
N ASP A 140 10.13 -45.65 20.34
CA ASP A 140 8.95 -45.27 19.55
C ASP A 140 8.68 -43.75 19.59
N GLN A 141 9.69 -42.94 19.94
CA GLN A 141 9.61 -41.47 20.01
C GLN A 141 8.54 -40.94 20.99
N ILE A 142 8.06 -41.75 21.94
CA ILE A 142 7.17 -41.29 23.01
C ILE A 142 7.94 -40.29 23.86
N LEU A 143 7.37 -39.08 23.99
CA LEU A 143 7.93 -38.03 24.82
C LEU A 143 7.42 -38.18 26.26
N VAL A 144 8.35 -38.11 27.21
CA VAL A 144 8.06 -38.35 28.63
C VAL A 144 8.69 -37.25 29.47
N THR A 145 7.87 -36.57 30.29
CA THR A 145 8.40 -35.75 31.38
C THR A 145 8.72 -36.64 32.57
N VAL A 146 9.76 -36.27 33.32
CA VAL A 146 10.05 -36.85 34.63
C VAL A 146 10.09 -35.72 35.64
N ASP A 147 9.14 -35.73 36.57
CA ASP A 147 9.14 -34.83 37.73
C ASP A 147 10.40 -35.08 38.57
N GLN A 148 11.23 -34.06 38.73
CA GLN A 148 12.52 -34.17 39.43
C GLN A 148 12.38 -34.27 40.97
N ALA A 149 11.24 -33.86 41.54
CA ALA A 149 10.96 -34.01 42.96
C ALA A 149 10.44 -35.42 43.29
N THR A 150 9.55 -35.95 42.44
CA THR A 150 8.79 -37.18 42.74
C THR A 150 9.26 -38.41 41.96
N GLY A 151 9.95 -38.23 40.83
CA GLY A 151 10.32 -39.29 39.90
C GLY A 151 9.14 -39.85 39.09
N LYS A 152 7.97 -39.19 39.15
CA LYS A 152 6.78 -39.60 38.40
C LYS A 152 6.97 -39.25 36.92
N SER A 153 6.75 -40.24 36.05
CA SER A 153 6.75 -40.05 34.60
C SER A 153 5.34 -39.72 34.10
N SER A 154 5.21 -38.77 33.19
CA SER A 154 4.00 -38.52 32.41
C SER A 154 4.33 -38.62 30.92
N VAL A 155 3.53 -39.38 30.17
CA VAL A 155 3.59 -39.34 28.71
C VAL A 155 3.04 -37.99 28.27
N VAL A 156 3.78 -37.34 27.40
CA VAL A 156 3.57 -35.98 26.93
C VAL A 156 3.00 -35.98 25.53
N ALA A 157 3.60 -36.81 24.67
CA ALA A 157 3.11 -37.08 23.33
C ALA A 157 3.48 -38.53 22.96
N VAL A 158 2.63 -39.18 22.17
CA VAL A 158 2.94 -40.42 21.44
C VAL A 158 2.94 -40.06 19.95
N PRO A 159 3.92 -39.30 19.47
CA PRO A 159 4.01 -39.00 18.06
C PRO A 159 4.46 -40.29 17.39
N LEU A 160 3.59 -40.87 16.57
CA LEU A 160 3.94 -42.00 15.73
C LEU A 160 4.86 -41.51 14.60
N MET A 161 6.07 -41.02 14.90
CA MET A 161 6.85 -40.28 13.89
C MET A 161 7.30 -41.14 12.70
N ASN A 162 7.03 -40.70 11.48
CA ASN A 162 7.44 -41.36 10.24
C ASN A 162 8.33 -40.43 9.38
N GLY A 163 9.57 -40.87 9.17
CA GLY A 163 10.58 -40.24 8.29
C GLY A 163 10.91 -38.78 8.61
N THR A 164 10.35 -37.82 7.87
CA THR A 164 10.74 -36.41 7.96
C THR A 164 10.08 -35.62 9.07
N GLU A 165 9.02 -36.14 9.70
CA GLU A 165 8.29 -35.43 10.77
C GLU A 165 9.20 -34.97 11.92
N ASP A 166 8.84 -33.83 12.52
CA ASP A 166 9.48 -33.31 13.74
C ASP A 166 8.42 -32.92 14.77
N ILE A 167 8.80 -32.81 16.04
CA ILE A 167 7.89 -32.41 17.12
C ILE A 167 8.36 -31.07 17.66
N TYR A 168 7.44 -30.11 17.68
CA TYR A 168 7.67 -28.82 18.29
C TYR A 168 6.89 -28.67 19.59
N PHE A 169 7.52 -28.14 20.63
CA PHE A 169 6.85 -27.80 21.87
C PHE A 169 6.34 -26.35 21.81
N ASN A 170 5.02 -26.19 21.83
CA ASN A 170 4.41 -24.88 21.90
C ASN A 170 4.39 -24.39 23.35
N ALA A 171 5.32 -23.49 23.68
CA ALA A 171 5.45 -22.94 25.03
C ALA A 171 4.26 -22.08 25.47
N THR A 172 3.42 -21.62 24.53
CA THR A 172 2.29 -20.72 24.81
C THR A 172 1.12 -21.47 25.46
N ASP A 173 0.81 -22.66 24.97
CA ASP A 173 -0.31 -23.48 25.46
C ASP A 173 0.14 -24.82 26.09
N GLY A 174 1.45 -25.11 26.05
CA GLY A 174 2.04 -26.33 26.60
C GLY A 174 1.76 -27.58 25.76
N SER A 175 1.33 -27.42 24.50
CA SER A 175 1.04 -28.52 23.57
C SER A 175 2.28 -28.95 22.76
N TYR A 176 2.16 -30.08 22.08
CA TYR A 176 3.18 -30.61 21.17
C TYR A 176 2.58 -30.71 19.78
N ASP A 177 3.13 -29.93 18.88
CA ASP A 177 2.76 -29.85 17.49
C ASP A 177 3.57 -30.84 16.67
N ILE A 178 2.92 -31.51 15.72
CA ILE A 178 3.61 -32.34 14.72
C ILE A 178 3.88 -31.46 13.50
N LEU A 179 5.14 -31.35 13.12
CA LEU A 179 5.57 -30.69 11.89
C LEU A 179 5.84 -31.75 10.82
N LEU A 180 5.50 -31.48 9.56
CA LEU A 180 5.81 -32.41 8.46
C LEU A 180 7.32 -32.55 8.19
N TYR A 181 8.09 -31.54 8.58
CA TYR A 181 9.56 -31.50 8.54
C TYR A 181 10.11 -30.53 9.59
N PRO A 182 11.41 -30.62 9.93
CA PRO A 182 12.01 -29.72 10.92
C PRO A 182 11.80 -28.26 10.57
N MET A 183 11.55 -27.43 11.58
CA MET A 183 11.32 -26.00 11.40
C MET A 183 12.44 -25.35 10.58
N ILE A 184 12.06 -24.58 9.56
CA ILE A 184 12.97 -23.82 8.72
C ILE A 184 12.81 -22.34 9.07
N GLU A 185 13.81 -21.77 9.73
CA GLU A 185 13.82 -20.34 10.02
C GLU A 185 13.93 -19.53 8.72
N ARG A 186 13.33 -18.33 8.69
CA ARG A 186 13.38 -17.42 7.53
C ARG A 186 14.79 -17.22 6.96
N LYS A 187 15.81 -17.15 7.84
CA LYS A 187 17.20 -16.97 7.43
C LYS A 187 17.74 -18.15 6.60
N ASP A 188 17.18 -19.34 6.79
CA ASP A 188 17.60 -20.59 6.16
C ASP A 188 16.77 -20.94 4.92
N ILE A 189 15.77 -20.12 4.56
CA ILE A 189 14.96 -20.28 3.35
C ILE A 189 15.66 -19.64 2.15
N ALA A 190 15.84 -20.40 1.07
CA ALA A 190 16.33 -19.93 -0.22
C ALA A 190 15.19 -19.58 -1.20
N SER A 191 14.13 -20.39 -1.23
CA SER A 191 12.93 -20.09 -2.03
C SER A 191 11.70 -20.82 -1.53
N ILE A 192 10.53 -20.28 -1.86
CA ILE A 192 9.22 -20.91 -1.66
C ILE A 192 8.48 -20.84 -3.00
N GLU A 193 8.17 -22.01 -3.57
CA GLU A 193 7.35 -22.15 -4.77
C GLU A 193 5.95 -22.61 -4.35
N VAL A 194 4.92 -22.01 -4.94
CA VAL A 194 3.52 -22.37 -4.74
C VAL A 194 2.92 -22.68 -6.09
N LYS A 195 2.23 -23.82 -6.18
CA LYS A 195 1.40 -24.19 -7.33
C LYS A 195 0.00 -24.51 -6.84
N ASN A 196 -1.00 -23.94 -7.49
CA ASN A 196 -2.40 -24.26 -7.24
C ASN A 196 -3.19 -24.25 -8.55
N GLU A 197 -4.52 -24.32 -8.47
CA GLU A 197 -5.40 -24.35 -9.65
C GLU A 197 -5.47 -23.02 -10.40
N LYS A 198 -5.17 -21.91 -9.71
CA LYS A 198 -5.22 -20.56 -10.27
C LYS A 198 -3.88 -20.17 -10.89
N ASP A 199 -2.75 -20.55 -10.28
CA ASP A 199 -1.45 -20.03 -10.66
C ASP A 199 -0.25 -20.89 -10.19
N THR A 200 0.94 -20.55 -10.67
CA THR A 200 2.24 -21.01 -10.14
C THR A 200 3.17 -19.81 -9.98
N PHE A 201 3.73 -19.62 -8.79
CA PHE A 201 4.64 -18.53 -8.50
C PHE A 201 5.69 -18.92 -7.46
N LYS A 202 6.78 -18.16 -7.41
CA LYS A 202 7.91 -18.47 -6.54
C LYS A 202 8.53 -17.21 -5.97
N PHE A 203 8.77 -17.23 -4.67
CA PHE A 203 9.57 -16.23 -3.97
C PHE A 203 11.01 -16.76 -3.86
N VAL A 204 11.98 -15.90 -4.18
CA VAL A 204 13.40 -16.22 -4.14
C VAL A 204 14.12 -15.24 -3.21
N ARG A 205 15.02 -15.79 -2.39
CA ARG A 205 15.86 -15.02 -1.49
C ARG A 205 16.81 -14.12 -2.28
N GLN A 206 16.86 -12.85 -1.89
CA GLN A 206 17.77 -11.84 -2.40
C GLN A 206 18.91 -11.60 -1.40
N LYS A 207 19.69 -10.54 -1.63
CA LYS A 207 20.72 -10.10 -0.66
C LYS A 207 20.03 -9.61 0.63
N GLU A 208 20.77 -9.63 1.75
CA GLU A 208 20.31 -9.06 3.03
C GLU A 208 19.02 -9.67 3.59
N ASP A 209 18.79 -10.96 3.33
CA ASP A 209 17.65 -11.74 3.88
C ASP A 209 16.26 -11.22 3.46
N THR A 210 16.21 -10.46 2.35
CA THR A 210 14.97 -10.07 1.68
C THR A 210 14.54 -11.14 0.66
N PHE A 211 13.27 -11.08 0.23
CA PHE A 211 12.71 -11.96 -0.79
C PHE A 211 12.12 -11.12 -1.90
N ALA A 212 12.10 -11.66 -3.11
CA ALA A 212 11.39 -11.06 -4.23
C ALA A 212 10.70 -12.16 -5.04
N LEU A 213 9.73 -11.73 -5.84
CA LEU A 213 9.05 -12.61 -6.78
C LEU A 213 9.99 -12.98 -7.92
N GLU A 214 10.03 -14.26 -8.28
CA GLU A 214 10.85 -14.76 -9.39
C GLU A 214 10.40 -14.10 -10.71
N GLY A 215 11.33 -13.48 -11.42
CA GLY A 215 11.03 -12.67 -12.62
C GLY A 215 10.65 -11.21 -12.35
N HIS A 216 10.41 -10.84 -11.08
CA HIS A 216 9.87 -9.53 -10.67
C HIS A 216 10.60 -8.97 -9.44
N PRO A 217 11.92 -8.70 -9.53
CA PRO A 217 12.73 -8.34 -8.36
C PRO A 217 12.31 -7.03 -7.69
N ASP A 218 11.75 -6.09 -8.45
CA ASP A 218 11.41 -4.73 -7.98
C ASP A 218 9.90 -4.57 -7.69
N THR A 219 9.10 -5.62 -7.86
CA THR A 219 7.66 -5.56 -7.64
C THR A 219 7.33 -5.69 -6.15
N PRO A 220 6.70 -4.68 -5.52
CA PRO A 220 6.27 -4.76 -4.13
C PRO A 220 5.16 -5.80 -3.94
N TYR A 221 5.18 -6.44 -2.79
CA TYR A 221 4.19 -7.46 -2.43
C TYR A 221 3.71 -7.29 -0.98
N ASP A 222 2.55 -7.87 -0.67
CA ASP A 222 1.94 -7.86 0.64
C ASP A 222 2.81 -8.62 1.66
N SER A 223 3.38 -7.85 2.59
CA SER A 223 4.28 -8.38 3.61
C SER A 223 3.58 -9.27 4.66
N THR A 224 2.29 -9.06 4.93
CA THR A 224 1.48 -9.86 5.85
C THR A 224 1.18 -11.23 5.25
N MET A 225 0.75 -11.25 3.98
CA MET A 225 0.55 -12.50 3.24
C MET A 225 1.87 -13.28 3.09
N PHE A 226 2.98 -12.59 2.82
CA PHE A 226 4.28 -13.25 2.71
C PHE A 226 4.79 -13.80 4.06
N ALA A 227 4.59 -13.06 5.16
CA ALA A 227 4.89 -13.56 6.50
C ALA A 227 4.06 -14.81 6.84
N THR A 228 2.78 -14.80 6.47
CA THR A 228 1.88 -15.95 6.58
C THR A 228 2.40 -17.13 5.76
N LEU A 229 2.86 -16.90 4.52
CA LEU A 229 3.46 -17.94 3.67
C LEU A 229 4.69 -18.57 4.32
N ILE A 230 5.59 -17.76 4.90
CA ILE A 230 6.75 -18.26 5.65
C ILE A 230 6.30 -19.09 6.84
N SER A 231 5.29 -18.67 7.59
CA SER A 231 4.77 -19.44 8.72
C SER A 231 4.25 -20.80 8.27
N LEU A 232 3.35 -20.82 7.27
CA LEU A 232 2.73 -22.04 6.77
C LEU A 232 3.72 -23.02 6.13
N THR A 233 4.82 -22.53 5.54
CA THR A 233 5.81 -23.37 4.85
C THR A 233 7.08 -23.64 5.66
N GLY A 234 7.51 -22.74 6.54
CA GLY A 234 8.70 -22.92 7.38
C GLY A 234 8.38 -23.58 8.73
N TYR A 235 7.16 -23.38 9.22
CA TYR A 235 6.62 -23.96 10.44
C TYR A 235 5.30 -24.66 10.12
N THR A 236 5.37 -25.71 9.29
CA THR A 236 4.17 -26.40 8.77
C THR A 236 3.51 -27.24 9.86
N ASN A 237 2.73 -26.58 10.72
CA ASN A 237 2.01 -27.17 11.82
C ASN A 237 0.84 -28.03 11.31
N THR A 238 0.71 -29.22 11.87
CA THR A 238 -0.41 -30.13 11.60
C THR A 238 -1.31 -30.24 12.82
N VAL A 239 -2.62 -30.09 12.60
CA VAL A 239 -3.64 -30.26 13.65
C VAL A 239 -3.75 -31.73 14.05
N ALA A 240 -3.64 -32.62 13.06
CA ALA A 240 -3.71 -34.06 13.26
C ALA A 240 -3.07 -34.80 12.10
N ARG A 241 -2.70 -36.06 12.38
CA ARG A 241 -2.41 -37.08 11.37
C ARG A 241 -3.50 -38.14 11.40
N LEU A 242 -4.00 -38.51 10.23
CA LEU A 242 -5.09 -39.49 10.12
C LEU A 242 -4.59 -40.91 10.41
N ASP A 243 -5.36 -41.67 11.18
CA ASP A 243 -5.18 -43.11 11.31
C ASP A 243 -5.89 -43.82 10.14
N LEU A 244 -5.12 -44.24 9.15
CA LEU A 244 -5.61 -44.95 7.96
C LEU A 244 -5.60 -46.48 8.12
N SER A 245 -5.41 -46.99 9.34
CA SER A 245 -5.37 -48.42 9.60
C SER A 245 -6.70 -49.12 9.30
N GLU A 246 -6.64 -50.40 8.93
CA GLU A 246 -7.85 -51.22 8.70
C GLU A 246 -8.77 -51.28 9.92
N SER A 247 -8.22 -51.10 11.13
CA SER A 247 -8.97 -51.08 12.39
C SER A 247 -9.75 -49.79 12.63
N ASN A 248 -9.41 -48.69 11.96
CA ASN A 248 -10.14 -47.43 12.13
C ASN A 248 -11.43 -47.43 11.29
N PRO A 249 -12.63 -47.37 11.91
CA PRO A 249 -13.88 -47.27 11.15
C PRO A 249 -13.94 -46.01 10.28
N ASP A 250 -13.32 -44.90 10.71
CA ASP A 250 -13.36 -43.60 10.01
C ASP A 250 -12.47 -43.60 8.76
N ALA A 251 -11.57 -44.58 8.59
CA ALA A 251 -10.76 -44.77 7.40
C ALA A 251 -11.52 -45.43 6.22
N GLN A 252 -12.85 -45.63 6.32
CA GLN A 252 -13.63 -46.28 5.24
C GLN A 252 -13.53 -45.54 3.92
N GLY A 253 -13.58 -44.20 3.92
CA GLY A 253 -13.45 -43.40 2.70
C GLY A 253 -12.10 -43.64 1.99
N PHE A 254 -11.01 -43.70 2.76
CA PHE A 254 -9.69 -44.04 2.23
C PHE A 254 -9.62 -45.47 1.67
N ARG A 255 -10.28 -46.45 2.32
CA ARG A 255 -10.32 -47.84 1.81
C ARG A 255 -11.05 -47.93 0.47
N ASP A 256 -12.10 -47.14 0.27
CA ASP A 256 -12.92 -47.18 -0.93
C ASP A 256 -12.33 -46.35 -2.08
N ASN A 257 -11.72 -45.20 -1.77
CA ASN A 257 -11.31 -44.19 -2.75
C ASN A 257 -9.81 -43.86 -2.75
N GLY A 258 -9.01 -44.42 -1.84
CA GLY A 258 -7.59 -44.09 -1.69
C GLY A 258 -7.38 -42.62 -1.31
N TYR A 259 -6.29 -42.02 -1.80
CA TYR A 259 -5.98 -40.60 -1.54
C TYR A 259 -7.00 -39.63 -2.15
N ALA A 260 -7.76 -40.07 -3.18
CA ALA A 260 -8.75 -39.24 -3.83
C ALA A 260 -9.90 -38.83 -2.90
N GLU A 261 -10.17 -39.60 -1.84
CA GLU A 261 -11.10 -39.22 -0.76
C GLU A 261 -10.80 -37.82 -0.21
N TYR A 262 -9.51 -37.51 -0.07
CA TYR A 262 -9.00 -36.28 0.52
C TYR A 262 -8.60 -35.24 -0.52
N GLY A 263 -8.91 -35.45 -1.80
CA GLY A 263 -8.45 -34.59 -2.90
C GLY A 263 -6.95 -34.68 -3.16
N LEU A 264 -6.29 -35.73 -2.68
CA LEU A 264 -4.85 -35.95 -2.83
C LEU A 264 -4.60 -36.96 -3.97
N PRO A 265 -3.51 -36.80 -4.75
CA PRO A 265 -3.18 -37.74 -5.81
C PRO A 265 -2.49 -38.99 -5.25
N GLU A 266 -2.68 -40.13 -5.94
CA GLU A 266 -1.92 -41.36 -5.68
C GLU A 266 -0.42 -41.14 -5.88
N ASN A 267 -0.04 -40.58 -7.03
CA ASN A 267 1.32 -40.18 -7.33
C ASN A 267 1.54 -38.69 -6.98
N PRO A 268 2.45 -38.37 -6.05
CA PRO A 268 2.80 -36.99 -5.68
C PRO A 268 3.15 -36.05 -6.85
N ASP A 269 3.62 -36.58 -7.97
CA ASP A 269 3.97 -35.77 -9.15
C ASP A 269 2.75 -35.31 -9.96
N ASP A 270 1.60 -35.95 -9.78
CA ASP A 270 0.33 -35.57 -10.41
C ASP A 270 -0.42 -34.47 -9.63
N ALA A 271 0.18 -33.98 -8.53
CA ALA A 271 -0.41 -32.94 -7.69
C ALA A 271 -0.64 -31.63 -8.45
N LYS A 272 -1.86 -31.10 -8.32
CA LYS A 272 -2.25 -29.78 -8.86
C LYS A 272 -2.03 -28.65 -7.86
N GLN A 273 -2.00 -28.97 -6.57
CA GLN A 273 -1.89 -28.00 -5.48
C GLN A 273 -0.79 -28.45 -4.52
N TYR A 274 0.28 -27.67 -4.42
CA TYR A 274 1.40 -27.94 -3.52
C TYR A 274 2.24 -26.69 -3.29
N PHE A 275 3.11 -26.76 -2.30
CA PHE A 275 4.23 -25.85 -2.19
C PHE A 275 5.55 -26.62 -2.10
N ILE A 276 6.64 -25.97 -2.49
CA ILE A 276 8.01 -26.45 -2.34
C ILE A 276 8.81 -25.38 -1.60
N ILE A 277 9.33 -25.72 -0.43
CA ILE A 277 10.29 -24.87 0.27
C ILE A 277 11.70 -25.43 0.08
N THR A 278 12.64 -24.56 -0.29
CA THR A 278 14.06 -24.91 -0.50
C THR A 278 14.91 -24.15 0.49
N THR A 279 15.79 -24.85 1.21
CA THR A 279 16.72 -24.23 2.16
C THR A 279 17.97 -23.67 1.46
N THR A 280 18.71 -22.80 2.12
CA THR A 280 20.02 -22.28 1.66
C THR A 280 21.06 -23.39 1.47
N GLY A 281 20.88 -24.54 2.14
CA GLY A 281 21.68 -25.75 1.94
C GLY A 281 21.26 -26.61 0.75
N GLY A 282 20.20 -26.24 0.03
CA GLY A 282 19.67 -26.97 -1.13
C GLY A 282 18.74 -28.13 -0.78
N ILE A 283 18.28 -28.25 0.46
CA ILE A 283 17.31 -29.26 0.87
C ILE A 283 15.91 -28.77 0.47
N THR A 284 15.12 -29.65 -0.15
CA THR A 284 13.77 -29.32 -0.64
C THR A 284 12.70 -30.15 0.06
N HIS A 285 11.62 -29.51 0.47
CA HIS A 285 10.42 -30.16 1.01
C HIS A 285 9.22 -29.83 0.14
N LYS A 286 8.51 -30.85 -0.35
CA LYS A 286 7.30 -30.70 -1.16
C LYS A 286 6.09 -31.22 -0.37
N VAL A 287 5.11 -30.36 -0.16
CA VAL A 287 3.85 -30.69 0.53
C VAL A 287 2.69 -30.46 -0.42
N ILE A 288 1.86 -31.48 -0.58
CA ILE A 288 0.68 -31.48 -1.43
C ILE A 288 -0.53 -31.11 -0.59
N ILE A 289 -1.36 -30.22 -1.11
CA ILE A 289 -2.58 -29.75 -0.47
C ILE A 289 -3.77 -30.41 -1.15
N GLY A 290 -4.68 -30.94 -0.34
CA GLY A 290 -5.92 -31.61 -0.74
C GLY A 290 -7.15 -30.75 -0.48
N ASN A 291 -8.29 -31.41 -0.31
CA ASN A 291 -9.56 -30.76 -0.04
C ASN A 291 -9.58 -30.08 1.33
N ILE A 292 -10.40 -29.03 1.43
CA ILE A 292 -10.79 -28.45 2.72
C ILE A 292 -11.58 -29.49 3.54
N ILE A 293 -11.39 -29.51 4.85
CA ILE A 293 -12.17 -30.37 5.74
C ILE A 293 -13.58 -29.79 5.96
N LEU A 294 -14.54 -30.64 6.38
CA LEU A 294 -15.97 -30.32 6.39
C LEU A 294 -16.39 -29.11 7.25
N ASP A 295 -15.59 -28.72 8.24
CA ASP A 295 -15.85 -27.58 9.13
C ASP A 295 -15.04 -26.34 8.76
N ASP A 296 -14.38 -26.36 7.60
CA ASP A 296 -13.53 -25.29 7.07
C ASP A 296 -12.33 -24.92 7.97
N THR A 297 -11.99 -25.74 8.98
CA THR A 297 -10.90 -25.44 9.92
C THR A 297 -9.50 -25.84 9.43
N GLY A 298 -9.40 -26.42 8.23
CA GLY A 298 -8.13 -26.89 7.69
C GLY A 298 -8.20 -27.57 6.34
N TYR A 299 -7.05 -28.04 5.87
CA TYR A 299 -6.91 -28.74 4.59
C TYR A 299 -6.19 -30.06 4.79
N TYR A 300 -6.63 -31.10 4.08
CA TYR A 300 -5.85 -32.32 4.00
C TYR A 300 -4.50 -32.04 3.32
N ALA A 301 -3.45 -32.71 3.76
CA ALA A 301 -2.13 -32.58 3.15
C ALA A 301 -1.34 -33.89 3.17
N ARG A 302 -0.36 -33.98 2.29
CA ARG A 302 0.57 -35.11 2.19
C ARG A 302 1.98 -34.61 1.88
N TYR A 303 2.97 -35.09 2.61
CA TYR A 303 4.37 -34.86 2.26
C TYR A 303 4.79 -35.76 1.09
N ALA A 304 5.49 -35.22 0.10
CA ALA A 304 5.93 -36.00 -1.05
C ALA A 304 6.98 -37.05 -0.66
N GLY A 305 6.71 -38.33 -0.94
CA GLY A 305 7.57 -39.45 -0.54
C GLY A 305 7.09 -40.20 0.71
N HIS A 306 5.94 -39.79 1.25
CA HIS A 306 5.31 -40.33 2.45
C HIS A 306 3.87 -40.77 2.15
N ASP A 307 3.35 -41.74 2.91
CA ASP A 307 1.99 -42.30 2.71
C ASP A 307 0.97 -41.74 3.71
N GLU A 308 1.42 -40.92 4.66
CA GLU A 308 0.58 -40.34 5.69
C GLU A 308 -0.24 -39.16 5.17
N VAL A 309 -1.46 -39.01 5.71
CA VAL A 309 -2.34 -37.87 5.46
C VAL A 309 -2.46 -37.04 6.73
N TYR A 310 -2.29 -35.74 6.58
CA TYR A 310 -2.27 -34.74 7.64
C TYR A 310 -3.42 -33.75 7.45
N ILE A 311 -3.71 -32.98 8.50
CA ILE A 311 -4.58 -31.80 8.43
C ILE A 311 -3.72 -30.57 8.75
N LEU A 312 -3.58 -29.68 7.77
CA LEU A 312 -3.01 -28.35 7.96
C LEU A 312 -4.07 -27.41 8.52
N GLN A 313 -3.68 -26.56 9.47
CA GLN A 313 -4.59 -25.60 10.08
C GLN A 313 -4.94 -24.45 9.14
N GLN A 314 -6.22 -24.12 9.04
CA GLN A 314 -6.66 -22.83 8.50
C GLN A 314 -6.41 -21.76 9.56
N LEU A 315 -5.63 -20.74 9.22
CA LEU A 315 -5.40 -19.59 10.08
C LEU A 315 -6.61 -18.65 10.03
N GLU A 316 -6.92 -18.01 11.17
CA GLU A 316 -7.89 -16.91 11.21
C GLU A 316 -7.27 -15.66 10.59
N GLU A 317 -8.06 -14.97 9.75
CA GLU A 317 -7.66 -13.70 9.15
C GLU A 317 -7.65 -12.59 10.20
N GLY A 318 -6.60 -11.77 10.19
CA GLY A 318 -6.48 -10.60 11.07
C GLY A 318 -5.33 -9.69 10.67
N ASP A 319 -5.05 -8.68 11.48
CA ASP A 319 -4.08 -7.61 11.15
C ASP A 319 -2.67 -8.13 10.82
N TYR A 320 -2.31 -9.33 11.30
CA TYR A 320 -0.97 -9.90 11.17
C TYR A 320 -0.92 -11.23 10.41
N ASN A 321 -2.07 -11.80 10.03
CA ASN A 321 -2.16 -13.11 9.40
C ASN A 321 -3.22 -13.13 8.30
N SER A 322 -2.91 -13.80 7.20
CA SER A 322 -3.91 -14.23 6.22
C SER A 322 -4.32 -15.68 6.46
N THR A 323 -5.34 -16.14 5.76
CA THR A 323 -5.77 -17.55 5.80
C THR A 323 -4.83 -18.43 4.95
N LEU A 324 -4.84 -19.76 5.15
CA LEU A 324 -4.11 -20.68 4.28
C LEU A 324 -4.63 -20.56 2.84
N SER A 325 -5.95 -20.51 2.66
CA SER A 325 -6.56 -20.28 1.35
C SER A 325 -6.15 -18.95 0.71
N GLY A 326 -6.07 -17.88 1.49
CA GLY A 326 -5.67 -16.55 1.03
C GLY A 326 -4.21 -16.48 0.61
N THR A 327 -3.38 -17.39 1.13
CA THR A 327 -1.91 -17.40 0.95
C THR A 327 -1.46 -18.43 -0.08
N MET A 328 -1.95 -19.68 0.02
CA MET A 328 -1.49 -20.80 -0.82
C MET A 328 -2.41 -21.11 -2.00
N LEU A 329 -3.68 -20.70 -1.94
CA LEU A 329 -4.70 -21.01 -2.95
C LEU A 329 -5.20 -19.74 -3.70
N CYS A 330 -4.42 -18.66 -3.64
CA CYS A 330 -4.60 -17.43 -4.40
C CYS A 330 -3.69 -17.40 -5.65
N SER A 331 -3.91 -16.44 -6.54
CA SER A 331 -2.96 -16.18 -7.64
C SER A 331 -1.84 -15.26 -7.17
N LEU A 332 -0.76 -15.15 -7.95
CA LEU A 332 0.31 -14.21 -7.65
C LEU A 332 -0.20 -12.77 -7.50
N GLU A 333 -1.15 -12.35 -8.32
CA GLU A 333 -1.64 -10.98 -8.35
C GLU A 333 -2.29 -10.57 -7.01
N ALA A 334 -2.76 -11.53 -6.21
CA ALA A 334 -3.26 -11.27 -4.86
C ALA A 334 -2.14 -10.83 -3.89
N TYR A 335 -0.89 -11.24 -4.14
CA TYR A 335 0.27 -10.77 -3.38
C TYR A 335 0.76 -9.40 -3.83
N VAL A 336 0.53 -9.02 -5.09
CA VAL A 336 1.20 -7.88 -5.72
C VAL A 336 0.52 -6.59 -5.28
N THR A 337 1.31 -5.65 -4.73
CA THR A 337 0.82 -4.32 -4.38
C THR A 337 0.51 -3.55 -5.67
N PRO A 338 -0.74 -3.15 -5.90
CA PRO A 338 -1.12 -2.58 -7.18
C PRO A 338 -0.55 -1.17 -7.35
N THR A 339 0.19 -0.97 -8.45
CA THR A 339 0.91 0.28 -8.73
C THR A 339 0.79 0.66 -10.20
N VAL A 340 0.49 1.93 -10.50
CA VAL A 340 0.42 2.44 -11.89
C VAL A 340 1.08 3.82 -12.07
N THR A 341 1.39 4.49 -10.96
CA THR A 341 2.11 5.76 -10.89
C THR A 341 3.27 5.62 -9.91
N ALA A 342 4.35 6.36 -10.13
CA ALA A 342 5.42 6.41 -9.14
C ALA A 342 4.94 7.26 -7.96
N GLY A 343 5.17 6.79 -6.74
CA GLY A 343 4.89 7.59 -5.56
C GLY A 343 5.79 8.82 -5.52
N VAL A 344 5.20 10.01 -5.43
CA VAL A 344 5.92 11.26 -5.16
C VAL A 344 5.46 11.84 -3.84
N GLY A 345 6.36 12.57 -3.17
CA GLY A 345 6.00 13.29 -1.96
C GLY A 345 4.88 14.31 -2.21
N SER A 346 3.99 14.47 -1.22
CA SER A 346 2.86 15.40 -1.27
C SER A 346 3.24 16.88 -1.49
N THR A 347 4.53 17.21 -1.46
CA THR A 347 5.04 18.55 -1.72
C THR A 347 5.48 18.80 -3.16
N ASN A 348 5.59 17.76 -4.00
CA ASN A 348 6.17 17.88 -5.35
C ASN A 348 5.25 17.33 -6.46
N TYR A 349 4.03 16.89 -6.14
CA TYR A 349 3.09 16.31 -7.12
C TYR A 349 2.77 17.24 -8.31
N PHE A 350 2.85 18.56 -8.10
CA PHE A 350 2.55 19.56 -9.10
C PHE A 350 3.66 19.73 -10.14
N ASP A 351 4.88 19.26 -9.86
CA ASP A 351 6.04 19.50 -10.72
C ASP A 351 6.08 18.51 -11.88
N VAL A 352 5.20 18.77 -12.86
CA VAL A 352 5.01 17.97 -14.06
C VAL A 352 5.42 18.71 -15.33
N THR A 353 5.93 17.96 -16.29
CA THR A 353 6.20 18.43 -17.66
C THR A 353 5.37 17.64 -18.67
N ASP A 354 4.82 18.37 -19.65
CA ASP A 354 3.99 17.88 -20.74
C ASP A 354 2.81 17.01 -20.28
N PHE A 355 2.21 17.33 -19.13
CA PHE A 355 1.04 16.63 -18.62
C PHE A 355 -0.09 16.73 -19.64
N THR A 356 -0.52 15.58 -20.15
CA THR A 356 -1.48 15.47 -21.24
C THR A 356 -2.52 14.41 -20.89
N ILE A 357 -3.80 14.74 -21.10
CA ILE A 357 -4.89 13.76 -21.11
C ILE A 357 -5.45 13.68 -22.54
N LEU A 358 -5.50 12.46 -23.05
CA LEU A 358 -5.98 12.12 -24.39
C LEU A 358 -7.24 11.25 -24.26
N SER A 359 -8.22 11.44 -25.14
CA SER A 359 -9.43 10.63 -25.23
C SER A 359 -9.53 9.92 -26.57
N ALA A 360 -9.87 8.62 -26.52
CA ALA A 360 -10.09 7.79 -27.70
C ALA A 360 -11.54 7.88 -28.23
N GLY A 361 -12.41 8.68 -27.63
CA GLY A 361 -13.83 8.77 -28.02
C GLY A 361 -14.70 7.55 -27.65
N GLY A 362 -14.14 6.61 -26.89
CA GLY A 362 -14.84 5.44 -26.32
C GLY A 362 -14.34 4.10 -26.88
N GLY A 363 -13.59 3.35 -26.05
CA GLY A 363 -13.26 1.93 -26.29
C GLY A 363 -12.49 1.63 -27.56
N SER A 364 -11.48 2.43 -27.88
CA SER A 364 -10.55 2.17 -28.98
C SER A 364 -9.68 0.95 -28.71
N VAL A 365 -9.27 0.28 -29.79
CA VAL A 365 -8.26 -0.80 -29.76
C VAL A 365 -6.94 -0.37 -30.39
N SER A 366 -6.71 0.96 -30.49
CA SER A 366 -5.48 1.54 -31.04
C SER A 366 -4.48 1.88 -29.95
N THR A 367 -3.21 1.58 -30.18
CA THR A 367 -2.06 2.08 -29.42
C THR A 367 -1.45 3.34 -30.03
N ASP A 368 -1.99 3.84 -31.16
CA ASP A 368 -1.54 5.08 -31.78
C ASP A 368 -2.24 6.28 -31.17
N LEU A 369 -1.54 6.96 -30.25
CA LEU A 369 -2.03 8.16 -29.57
C LEU A 369 -2.33 9.33 -30.50
N SER A 370 -1.78 9.36 -31.73
CA SER A 370 -2.08 10.43 -32.69
C SER A 370 -3.54 10.43 -33.15
N THR A 371 -4.24 9.30 -32.94
CA THR A 371 -5.67 9.16 -33.22
C THR A 371 -6.57 9.69 -32.10
N PHE A 372 -5.99 10.06 -30.95
CA PHE A 372 -6.73 10.47 -29.77
C PHE A 372 -6.92 12.00 -29.75
N LYS A 373 -8.05 12.45 -29.21
CA LYS A 373 -8.33 13.88 -29.00
C LYS A 373 -7.68 14.35 -27.71
N GLN A 374 -6.83 15.38 -27.77
CA GLN A 374 -6.33 16.06 -26.58
C GLN A 374 -7.46 16.76 -25.83
N ILE A 375 -7.65 16.40 -24.55
CA ILE A 375 -8.53 17.08 -23.60
C ILE A 375 -7.80 18.28 -23.00
N VAL A 376 -6.64 18.03 -22.39
CA VAL A 376 -5.82 19.06 -21.75
C VAL A 376 -4.35 18.74 -21.98
N LYS A 377 -3.54 19.79 -22.13
CA LYS A 377 -2.08 19.69 -22.06
C LYS A 377 -1.51 20.90 -21.34
N PHE A 378 -0.66 20.68 -20.34
CA PHE A 378 0.04 21.76 -19.63
C PHE A 378 1.35 21.28 -19.00
N SER A 379 2.20 22.23 -18.63
CA SER A 379 3.34 21.95 -17.75
C SER A 379 3.39 22.97 -16.62
N TYR A 380 4.00 22.54 -15.51
CA TYR A 380 4.32 23.43 -14.40
C TYR A 380 5.60 24.22 -14.70
N GLU A 381 5.57 25.49 -14.34
CA GLU A 381 6.72 26.38 -14.44
C GLU A 381 6.99 27.05 -13.07
N PRO A 382 8.22 26.95 -12.53
CA PRO A 382 8.55 27.51 -11.22
C PRO A 382 8.46 29.04 -11.22
N ILE A 383 8.22 29.62 -10.04
CA ILE A 383 8.02 31.07 -9.88
C ILE A 383 9.26 31.86 -10.31
N GLU A 384 10.45 31.30 -10.13
CA GLU A 384 11.73 31.90 -10.47
C GLU A 384 11.88 32.14 -11.97
N LYS A 385 11.29 31.28 -12.80
CA LYS A 385 11.28 31.43 -14.26
C LYS A 385 10.13 32.28 -14.77
N ARG A 386 9.04 32.43 -14.00
CA ARG A 386 7.88 33.25 -14.39
C ARG A 386 7.95 34.69 -13.88
N LYS A 387 8.78 34.97 -12.88
CA LYS A 387 8.87 36.30 -12.26
C LYS A 387 9.27 37.36 -13.28
N GLY A 388 8.42 38.39 -13.44
CA GLY A 388 8.69 39.49 -14.37
C GLY A 388 8.20 39.24 -15.79
N THR A 389 7.67 38.05 -16.07
CA THR A 389 7.03 37.68 -17.34
C THR A 389 5.52 37.92 -17.31
N PHE A 390 4.86 37.76 -18.46
CA PHE A 390 3.40 37.77 -18.56
C PHE A 390 2.74 36.72 -17.66
N TYR A 391 3.41 35.59 -17.42
CA TYR A 391 2.89 34.42 -16.72
C TYR A 391 3.20 34.40 -15.22
N SER A 392 3.61 35.52 -14.62
CA SER A 392 4.02 35.61 -13.20
C SER A 392 3.06 34.95 -12.19
N ASN A 393 1.74 34.95 -12.47
CA ASN A 393 0.71 34.35 -11.60
C ASN A 393 0.06 33.08 -12.20
N ILE A 394 0.61 32.51 -13.27
CA ILE A 394 0.07 31.35 -13.96
C ILE A 394 1.08 30.20 -13.81
N PRO A 395 0.94 29.32 -12.80
CA PRO A 395 1.89 28.23 -12.55
C PRO A 395 1.89 27.16 -13.64
N TYR A 396 0.74 26.94 -14.26
CA TYR A 396 0.55 25.96 -15.31
C TYR A 396 0.29 26.65 -16.64
N TYR A 397 1.19 26.48 -17.60
CA TYR A 397 1.00 27.03 -18.93
C TYR A 397 0.32 25.99 -19.84
N ALA A 398 -0.79 26.39 -20.45
CA ALA A 398 -1.53 25.53 -21.37
C ALA A 398 -0.79 25.37 -22.71
N GLN A 399 -0.86 24.17 -23.28
CA GLN A 399 -0.28 23.79 -24.57
C GLN A 399 -1.34 23.10 -25.45
N GLY A 400 -1.03 22.89 -26.73
CA GLY A 400 -1.92 22.23 -27.69
C GLY A 400 -3.25 22.97 -27.90
N ASN A 401 -4.37 22.26 -27.82
CA ASN A 401 -5.71 22.79 -28.12
C ASN A 401 -6.20 23.91 -27.17
N LEU A 402 -5.53 24.09 -26.03
CA LEU A 402 -5.82 25.12 -25.04
C LEU A 402 -4.68 26.15 -24.94
N ALA A 403 -3.71 26.13 -25.87
CA ALA A 403 -2.58 27.05 -25.82
C ALA A 403 -3.02 28.52 -25.81
N GLY A 404 -2.48 29.28 -24.86
CA GLY A 404 -2.81 30.69 -24.60
C GLY A 404 -3.79 30.89 -23.45
N TYR A 405 -4.64 29.91 -23.13
CA TYR A 405 -5.51 29.96 -21.96
C TYR A 405 -4.70 29.78 -20.67
N ALA A 406 -5.16 30.36 -19.58
CA ALA A 406 -4.64 30.02 -18.25
C ALA A 406 -5.32 28.73 -17.79
N ILE A 407 -4.54 27.77 -17.33
CA ILE A 407 -5.08 26.57 -16.68
C ILE A 407 -5.70 26.97 -15.35
N ASN A 408 -6.78 26.30 -14.98
CA ASN A 408 -7.34 26.36 -13.64
C ASN A 408 -6.41 25.59 -12.70
N ASP A 409 -5.59 26.33 -11.96
CA ASP A 409 -4.58 25.80 -11.05
C ASP A 409 -5.18 24.88 -9.99
N TYR A 410 -6.31 25.26 -9.39
CA TYR A 410 -7.00 24.41 -8.43
C TYR A 410 -7.44 23.07 -9.03
N GLN A 411 -8.00 23.05 -10.25
CA GLN A 411 -8.45 21.81 -10.88
C GLN A 411 -7.26 20.96 -11.36
N ALA A 412 -6.18 21.58 -11.85
CA ALA A 412 -4.94 20.89 -12.17
C ALA A 412 -4.35 20.23 -10.91
N ASP A 413 -4.25 20.95 -9.80
CA ASP A 413 -3.76 20.42 -8.52
C ASP A 413 -4.60 19.24 -8.04
N VAL A 414 -5.93 19.34 -8.09
CA VAL A 414 -6.85 18.25 -7.71
C VAL A 414 -6.63 17.01 -8.58
N CYS A 415 -6.51 17.18 -9.90
CA CYS A 415 -6.23 16.05 -10.80
C CYS A 415 -4.88 15.39 -10.50
N LEU A 416 -3.82 16.19 -10.37
CA LEU A 416 -2.48 15.67 -10.10
C LEU A 416 -2.42 14.96 -8.75
N GLN A 417 -3.06 15.51 -7.71
CA GLN A 417 -3.18 14.83 -6.41
C GLN A 417 -3.91 13.49 -6.54
N TYR A 418 -5.03 13.42 -7.26
CA TYR A 418 -5.72 12.15 -7.48
C TYR A 418 -4.85 11.10 -8.17
N ILE A 419 -4.01 11.52 -9.13
CA ILE A 419 -3.08 10.62 -9.85
C ILE A 419 -1.96 10.12 -8.92
N MET A 420 -1.43 10.98 -8.03
CA MET A 420 -0.35 10.59 -7.11
C MET A 420 -0.84 9.79 -5.91
N ASP A 421 -2.05 10.06 -5.44
CA ASP A 421 -2.69 9.38 -4.32
C ASP A 421 -3.60 8.23 -4.78
N LEU A 422 -3.38 7.71 -5.99
CA LEU A 422 -4.12 6.56 -6.49
C LEU A 422 -3.98 5.39 -5.52
N ALA A 423 -5.12 4.88 -5.08
CA ALA A 423 -5.24 3.66 -4.30
C ALA A 423 -6.02 2.63 -5.14
N PRO A 424 -5.35 1.92 -6.07
CA PRO A 424 -6.00 0.88 -6.83
C PRO A 424 -6.54 -0.22 -5.89
N LEU A 425 -7.65 -0.84 -6.29
CA LEU A 425 -8.34 -1.85 -5.50
C LEU A 425 -7.56 -3.17 -5.46
N ARG A 426 -6.95 -3.55 -6.58
CA ARG A 426 -6.17 -4.79 -6.74
C ARG A 426 -5.36 -4.80 -8.02
N THR A 427 -4.37 -5.69 -8.06
CA THR A 427 -3.70 -6.11 -9.28
C THR A 427 -4.58 -7.13 -10.00
N VAL A 428 -4.85 -6.90 -11.28
CA VAL A 428 -5.68 -7.77 -12.13
C VAL A 428 -4.80 -8.73 -12.91
N GLN A 429 -3.63 -8.27 -13.34
CA GLN A 429 -2.67 -9.03 -14.11
C GLN A 429 -1.28 -8.45 -13.89
N LEU A 430 -0.31 -9.31 -13.58
CA LEU A 430 1.10 -8.97 -13.58
C LEU A 430 1.76 -9.70 -14.75
N TYR A 431 2.29 -8.99 -15.74
CA TYR A 431 2.88 -9.61 -16.92
C TYR A 431 4.19 -10.31 -16.56
N ARG A 432 4.27 -11.63 -16.81
CA ARG A 432 5.43 -12.44 -16.40
C ARG A 432 6.67 -12.23 -17.27
N ASP A 433 6.47 -11.73 -18.49
CA ASP A 433 7.55 -11.36 -19.40
C ASP A 433 7.62 -9.83 -19.53
N HIS A 434 8.62 -9.24 -18.88
CA HIS A 434 8.90 -7.79 -18.89
C HIS A 434 9.70 -7.35 -20.12
N SER A 435 10.07 -8.28 -21.02
CA SER A 435 10.98 -7.97 -22.13
C SER A 435 10.29 -7.34 -23.34
N ASP A 436 8.96 -7.43 -23.43
CA ASP A 436 8.15 -6.86 -24.53
C ASP A 436 6.91 -6.12 -24.00
N THR A 437 7.14 -4.95 -23.39
CA THR A 437 6.05 -4.09 -22.88
C THR A 437 5.12 -3.59 -23.98
N GLU A 438 5.57 -3.56 -25.25
CA GLU A 438 4.71 -3.22 -26.39
C GLU A 438 3.68 -4.32 -26.69
N GLU A 439 4.06 -5.60 -26.56
CA GLU A 439 3.13 -6.73 -26.66
C GLU A 439 2.14 -6.74 -25.48
N ASN A 440 2.61 -6.47 -24.27
CA ASN A 440 1.77 -6.39 -23.07
C ASN A 440 0.75 -5.23 -23.19
N LEU A 441 1.17 -4.08 -23.72
CA LEU A 441 0.25 -2.99 -24.04
C LEU A 441 -0.81 -3.44 -25.06
N LYS A 442 -0.44 -4.13 -26.13
CA LYS A 442 -1.41 -4.63 -27.13
C LYS A 442 -2.41 -5.59 -26.49
N ASP A 443 -1.96 -6.50 -25.64
CA ASP A 443 -2.84 -7.40 -24.88
C ASP A 443 -3.83 -6.60 -24.01
N PHE A 444 -3.35 -5.59 -23.27
CA PHE A 444 -4.23 -4.70 -22.50
C PHE A 444 -5.28 -4.02 -23.39
N VAL A 445 -4.86 -3.42 -24.51
CA VAL A 445 -5.74 -2.70 -25.43
C VAL A 445 -6.76 -3.64 -26.09
N GLU A 446 -6.37 -4.85 -26.47
CA GLU A 446 -7.27 -5.85 -27.07
C GLU A 446 -8.29 -6.38 -26.05
N LYS A 447 -7.84 -6.67 -24.82
CA LYS A 447 -8.67 -7.26 -23.75
C LYS A 447 -9.59 -6.24 -23.11
N HIS A 448 -9.08 -5.03 -22.83
CA HIS A 448 -9.80 -4.02 -22.06
C HIS A 448 -10.38 -2.89 -22.91
N GLY A 449 -9.82 -2.63 -24.10
CA GLY A 449 -10.03 -1.39 -24.85
C GLY A 449 -9.42 -0.18 -24.13
N VAL A 450 -9.36 0.95 -24.81
CA VAL A 450 -8.84 2.21 -24.28
C VAL A 450 -9.88 3.31 -24.47
N ALA A 451 -10.18 4.05 -23.40
CA ALA A 451 -10.97 5.27 -23.48
C ALA A 451 -10.11 6.52 -23.30
N TYR A 452 -9.05 6.43 -22.50
CA TYR A 452 -8.15 7.55 -22.23
C TYR A 452 -6.69 7.09 -22.18
N ALA A 453 -5.79 8.03 -22.44
CA ALA A 453 -4.37 7.89 -22.14
C ALA A 453 -3.88 9.16 -21.44
N MET A 454 -2.92 9.01 -20.54
CA MET A 454 -2.27 10.11 -19.84
C MET A 454 -0.76 10.01 -20.05
N GLU A 455 -0.15 11.13 -20.42
CA GLU A 455 1.30 11.23 -20.61
C GLU A 455 1.82 12.39 -19.76
N PHE A 456 2.85 12.14 -18.95
CA PHE A 456 3.50 13.20 -18.18
C PHE A 456 4.88 12.77 -17.70
N THR A 457 5.75 13.74 -17.48
CA THR A 457 7.02 13.55 -16.78
C THR A 457 6.93 14.16 -15.39
N LEU A 458 7.24 13.38 -14.36
CA LEU A 458 7.46 13.89 -13.00
C LEU A 458 8.91 14.34 -12.88
N ASN A 459 9.13 15.56 -12.42
CA ASN A 459 10.45 16.19 -12.47
C ASN A 459 11.38 15.89 -11.29
N GLY A 460 10.90 15.19 -10.26
CA GLY A 460 11.71 14.89 -9.07
C GLY A 460 12.17 16.16 -8.35
N SER A 461 13.48 16.37 -8.27
CA SER A 461 14.09 17.61 -7.75
C SER A 461 14.52 18.56 -8.88
N ARG A 462 14.60 19.86 -8.55
CA ARG A 462 15.19 20.89 -9.42
C ARG A 462 16.53 21.35 -8.89
N LYS A 463 17.43 21.75 -9.81
CA LYS A 463 18.68 22.41 -9.42
C LYS A 463 18.39 23.78 -8.78
N GLY A 464 19.10 24.08 -7.70
CA GLY A 464 18.84 25.25 -6.85
C GLY A 464 19.84 26.40 -7.01
N GLU A 465 20.67 26.44 -8.06
CA GLU A 465 21.64 27.52 -8.26
C GLU A 465 21.03 28.65 -9.11
N GLU A 466 21.37 29.91 -8.77
CA GLU A 466 20.85 31.14 -9.39
C GLU A 466 20.90 31.08 -10.93
N GLY A 467 19.72 30.88 -11.53
CA GLY A 467 19.51 30.97 -12.98
C GLY A 467 19.29 29.65 -13.72
N ASP A 468 19.53 28.48 -13.11
CA ASP A 468 19.33 27.16 -13.73
C ASP A 468 18.35 26.30 -12.92
N TYR A 469 17.06 26.70 -12.90
CA TYR A 469 15.96 25.95 -12.26
C TYR A 469 15.43 24.82 -13.15
N GLU A 470 16.34 24.03 -13.71
CA GLU A 470 16.00 22.89 -14.55
C GLU A 470 15.79 21.61 -13.71
N PRO A 471 14.87 20.73 -14.14
CA PRO A 471 14.69 19.43 -13.51
C PRO A 471 15.96 18.58 -13.60
N VAL A 472 16.25 17.82 -12.55
CA VAL A 472 17.37 16.89 -12.53
C VAL A 472 17.01 15.68 -13.36
N ARG A 473 17.64 15.55 -14.54
CA ARG A 473 17.30 14.52 -15.55
C ARG A 473 17.24 13.09 -15.01
N ASP A 474 18.17 12.71 -14.15
CA ASP A 474 18.25 11.35 -13.59
C ASP A 474 17.16 11.06 -12.55
N GLU A 475 16.43 12.09 -12.11
CA GLU A 475 15.29 11.98 -11.19
C GLU A 475 13.94 12.14 -11.90
N GLN A 476 13.94 12.29 -13.23
CA GLN A 476 12.72 12.41 -14.01
C GLN A 476 12.14 11.02 -14.31
N VAL A 477 10.83 10.85 -14.05
CA VAL A 477 10.11 9.62 -14.38
C VAL A 477 9.01 9.93 -15.38
N MET A 478 9.09 9.32 -16.57
CA MET A 478 8.03 9.43 -17.56
C MET A 478 6.95 8.40 -17.30
N HIS A 479 5.70 8.84 -17.32
CA HIS A 479 4.52 8.01 -17.20
C HIS A 479 3.72 8.07 -18.48
N GLN A 480 3.39 6.90 -19.01
CA GLN A 480 2.37 6.72 -20.04
C GLN A 480 1.36 5.72 -19.50
N ILE A 481 0.17 6.23 -19.18
CA ILE A 481 -0.87 5.45 -18.50
C ILE A 481 -2.04 5.29 -19.44
N TRP A 482 -2.39 4.03 -19.70
CA TRP A 482 -3.50 3.64 -20.54
C TRP A 482 -4.70 3.29 -19.67
N VAL A 483 -5.87 3.83 -20.02
CA VAL A 483 -7.08 3.70 -19.20
C VAL A 483 -8.22 3.12 -20.05
N SER A 484 -8.81 2.04 -19.56
CA SER A 484 -9.94 1.39 -20.23
C SER A 484 -11.20 2.26 -20.25
N PRO A 485 -12.23 1.89 -21.03
CA PRO A 485 -13.59 2.37 -20.76
C PRO A 485 -14.04 2.01 -19.35
N LEU A 486 -14.98 2.78 -18.82
CA LEU A 486 -15.62 2.49 -17.54
C LEU A 486 -16.35 1.14 -17.61
N LYS A 487 -16.11 0.28 -16.63
CA LYS A 487 -16.71 -1.06 -16.52
C LYS A 487 -17.29 -1.25 -15.12
N ARG A 488 -18.21 -2.20 -14.99
CA ARG A 488 -18.74 -2.65 -13.69
C ARG A 488 -18.02 -3.95 -13.33
N ASN A 489 -17.32 -4.00 -12.21
CA ASN A 489 -16.65 -5.21 -11.74
C ASN A 489 -17.65 -6.20 -11.10
N ASP A 490 -17.16 -7.37 -10.68
CA ASP A 490 -17.97 -8.43 -10.07
C ASP A 490 -18.61 -8.01 -8.73
N ASP A 491 -17.99 -7.08 -8.01
CA ASP A 491 -18.50 -6.50 -6.75
C ASP A 491 -19.55 -5.40 -6.99
N GLY A 492 -19.86 -5.10 -8.24
CA GLY A 492 -20.82 -4.07 -8.60
C GLY A 492 -20.27 -2.64 -8.44
N ILE A 493 -18.96 -2.44 -8.48
CA ILE A 493 -18.29 -1.13 -8.44
C ILE A 493 -17.96 -0.69 -9.87
N ASP A 494 -18.19 0.59 -10.18
CA ASP A 494 -17.75 1.19 -11.44
C ASP A 494 -16.24 1.48 -11.38
N VAL A 495 -15.47 0.84 -12.26
CA VAL A 495 -14.01 0.82 -12.26
C VAL A 495 -13.42 1.08 -13.65
N PHE A 496 -12.18 1.54 -13.64
CA PHE A 496 -11.30 1.57 -14.79
C PHE A 496 -10.20 0.51 -14.61
N TYR A 497 -9.78 -0.10 -15.72
CA TYR A 497 -8.52 -0.86 -15.77
C TYR A 497 -7.43 0.06 -16.28
N MET A 498 -6.29 0.07 -15.60
CA MET A 498 -5.17 0.95 -15.95
C MET A 498 -3.90 0.12 -16.15
N TYR A 499 -3.09 0.52 -17.13
CA TYR A 499 -1.81 -0.09 -17.45
C TYR A 499 -0.74 0.98 -17.63
N ASN A 500 0.47 0.71 -17.12
CA ASN A 500 1.64 1.54 -17.33
C ASN A 500 2.86 0.63 -17.51
N GLU A 501 3.59 0.83 -18.61
CA GLU A 501 4.75 0.03 -19.01
C GLU A 501 5.88 0.04 -17.96
N VAL A 502 5.98 1.10 -17.13
CA VAL A 502 6.98 1.19 -16.06
C VAL A 502 6.79 0.10 -15.01
N PHE A 503 5.54 -0.27 -14.73
CA PHE A 503 5.18 -1.27 -13.71
C PHE A 503 4.75 -2.60 -14.31
N ASP A 504 4.41 -2.59 -15.60
CA ASP A 504 4.00 -3.72 -16.42
C ASP A 504 2.98 -4.64 -15.72
N MET A 505 1.94 -3.98 -15.18
CA MET A 505 0.81 -4.60 -14.53
C MET A 505 -0.49 -3.87 -14.89
N ILE A 506 -1.59 -4.62 -14.87
CA ILE A 506 -2.94 -4.07 -15.00
C ILE A 506 -3.54 -3.97 -13.60
N VAL A 507 -4.00 -2.78 -13.24
CA VAL A 507 -4.66 -2.52 -11.95
C VAL A 507 -6.10 -2.09 -12.13
N GLU A 508 -6.92 -2.35 -11.11
CA GLU A 508 -8.32 -1.93 -11.05
C GLU A 508 -8.47 -0.67 -10.19
N VAL A 509 -9.01 0.42 -10.74
CA VAL A 509 -9.15 1.71 -10.05
C VAL A 509 -10.60 2.15 -10.05
N ALA A 510 -11.11 2.55 -8.88
CA ALA A 510 -12.48 3.01 -8.73
C ALA A 510 -12.74 4.34 -9.47
N ARG A 511 -13.92 4.49 -10.09
CA ARG A 511 -14.31 5.71 -10.83
C ARG A 511 -14.16 6.99 -10.00
N THR A 512 -14.42 6.94 -8.70
CA THR A 512 -14.35 8.08 -7.78
C THR A 512 -12.95 8.70 -7.69
N GLN A 513 -11.90 7.96 -8.04
CA GLN A 513 -10.52 8.44 -8.08
C GLN A 513 -10.15 9.07 -9.44
N MET A 514 -11.00 8.90 -10.46
CA MET A 514 -10.73 9.26 -11.85
C MET A 514 -11.82 10.18 -12.44
N GLU A 515 -12.60 10.88 -11.60
CA GLU A 515 -13.70 11.73 -12.05
C GLU A 515 -13.25 12.86 -12.98
N PHE A 516 -11.97 13.26 -12.91
CA PHE A 516 -11.37 14.27 -13.78
C PHE A 516 -11.33 13.89 -15.26
N LEU A 517 -11.36 12.58 -15.59
CA LEU A 517 -11.44 12.12 -16.97
C LEU A 517 -12.77 12.49 -17.65
N GLU A 518 -13.81 12.76 -16.84
CA GLU A 518 -15.15 13.11 -17.31
C GLU A 518 -15.42 14.62 -17.29
N TRP A 519 -14.45 15.43 -16.84
CA TRP A 519 -14.59 16.88 -16.85
C TRP A 519 -14.70 17.44 -18.26
N ASP A 520 -15.45 18.54 -18.40
CA ASP A 520 -15.46 19.31 -19.64
C ASP A 520 -14.19 20.17 -19.79
N ASP A 521 -13.91 20.63 -21.01
CA ASP A 521 -12.74 21.46 -21.30
C ASP A 521 -12.75 22.78 -20.50
N TYR A 522 -13.92 23.23 -20.04
CA TYR A 522 -14.09 24.48 -19.29
C TYR A 522 -13.59 24.35 -17.84
N LYS A 523 -13.72 23.18 -17.22
CA LYS A 523 -13.12 22.88 -15.92
C LYS A 523 -11.60 23.08 -15.90
N TRP A 524 -10.93 22.81 -17.02
CA TRP A 524 -9.46 22.88 -17.13
C TRP A 524 -8.91 24.29 -17.25
N VAL A 525 -9.73 25.27 -17.64
CA VAL A 525 -9.28 26.65 -17.88
C VAL A 525 -9.83 27.60 -16.82
N ASN A 526 -9.07 28.65 -16.54
CA ASN A 526 -9.59 29.77 -15.78
C ASN A 526 -10.68 30.48 -16.60
N ASN A 527 -11.79 30.85 -15.95
CA ASN A 527 -12.88 31.55 -16.63
C ASN A 527 -12.50 32.98 -17.07
N THR A 528 -11.48 33.59 -16.44
CA THR A 528 -10.99 34.92 -16.78
C THR A 528 -10.11 34.84 -18.03
N ILE A 529 -10.58 35.40 -19.15
CA ILE A 529 -9.93 35.27 -20.46
C ILE A 529 -8.85 36.33 -20.71
N PHE A 530 -9.06 37.54 -20.19
CA PHE A 530 -8.12 38.65 -20.30
C PHE A 530 -7.34 38.73 -18.98
N ASN A 531 -6.04 38.44 -19.03
CA ASN A 531 -5.21 38.34 -17.82
C ASN A 531 -3.86 39.06 -17.93
N GLY A 532 -3.70 39.93 -18.93
CA GLY A 532 -2.48 40.71 -19.11
C GLY A 532 -2.41 41.93 -18.20
N ASN A 533 -1.21 42.25 -17.70
CA ASN A 533 -0.99 43.49 -16.98
C ASN A 533 -0.94 44.66 -17.99
N LEU A 534 -1.82 45.65 -17.78
CA LEU A 534 -1.93 46.84 -18.63
C LEU A 534 -0.60 47.61 -18.74
N GLY A 535 0.25 47.55 -17.72
CA GLY A 535 1.56 48.19 -17.72
C GLY A 535 2.53 47.65 -18.78
N TYR A 536 2.30 46.43 -19.30
CA TYR A 536 3.10 45.83 -20.37
C TYR A 536 2.39 45.87 -21.74
N LEU A 537 1.18 46.44 -21.83
CA LEU A 537 0.45 46.51 -23.09
C LEU A 537 1.13 47.51 -24.03
N ALA A 538 1.69 47.03 -25.14
CA ALA A 538 2.28 47.86 -26.19
C ALA A 538 1.26 48.21 -27.28
N LYS A 539 0.34 47.29 -27.60
CA LYS A 539 -0.60 47.48 -28.71
C LYS A 539 -1.92 46.74 -28.49
N MET A 540 -3.04 47.37 -28.85
CA MET A 540 -4.35 46.74 -28.97
C MET A 540 -4.98 47.09 -30.32
N GLU A 541 -5.18 46.09 -31.16
CA GLU A 541 -5.91 46.20 -32.43
C GLU A 541 -7.29 45.56 -32.29
N ILE A 542 -8.31 46.24 -32.77
CA ILE A 542 -9.68 45.77 -32.72
C ILE A 542 -10.29 45.85 -34.12
N SER A 543 -10.83 44.74 -34.61
CA SER A 543 -11.67 44.70 -35.81
C SER A 543 -13.10 44.39 -35.40
N ILE A 544 -14.05 45.12 -35.99
CA ILE A 544 -15.47 45.03 -35.64
C ILE A 544 -16.23 44.63 -36.91
N GLY A 545 -16.77 43.41 -36.93
CA GLY A 545 -17.65 42.92 -37.99
C GLY A 545 -19.14 43.20 -37.74
N GLY A 546 -19.54 43.29 -36.46
CA GLY A 546 -20.90 43.60 -36.04
C GLY A 546 -21.22 45.11 -36.01
N ALA A 547 -22.51 45.48 -36.09
CA ALA A 547 -22.92 46.88 -35.98
C ALA A 547 -23.05 47.29 -34.49
N GLY A 548 -22.12 48.12 -34.00
CA GLY A 548 -22.27 48.78 -32.70
C GLY A 548 -23.47 49.74 -32.69
N THR A 549 -24.22 49.79 -31.58
CA THR A 549 -25.43 50.64 -31.47
C THR A 549 -25.19 51.95 -30.70
N THR A 550 -24.00 52.11 -30.12
CA THR A 550 -23.61 53.27 -29.29
C THR A 550 -23.00 54.40 -30.13
N ALA A 551 -23.15 55.64 -29.68
CA ALA A 551 -22.51 56.82 -30.27
C ALA A 551 -20.97 56.63 -30.35
N GLY A 552 -20.37 57.03 -31.47
CA GLY A 552 -18.93 56.86 -31.73
C GLY A 552 -18.56 55.64 -32.59
N LEU A 553 -19.47 54.66 -32.75
CA LEU A 553 -19.23 53.43 -33.52
C LEU A 553 -19.74 53.46 -34.98
N THR A 554 -20.52 54.47 -35.35
CA THR A 554 -21.13 54.53 -36.70
C THR A 554 -20.05 54.50 -37.78
N GLY A 555 -19.97 53.38 -38.52
CA GLY A 555 -19.01 53.18 -39.60
C GLY A 555 -17.62 52.72 -39.15
N VAL A 556 -17.35 52.54 -37.85
CA VAL A 556 -16.05 52.03 -37.39
C VAL A 556 -15.92 50.56 -37.76
N ASN A 557 -14.84 50.18 -38.45
CA ASN A 557 -14.52 48.78 -38.74
C ASN A 557 -13.18 48.33 -38.12
N HIS A 558 -12.32 49.27 -37.75
CA HIS A 558 -11.02 48.99 -37.14
C HIS A 558 -10.61 50.09 -36.16
N VAL A 559 -10.05 49.71 -35.01
CA VAL A 559 -9.50 50.60 -33.99
C VAL A 559 -8.12 50.11 -33.57
N LEU A 560 -7.16 51.01 -33.42
CA LEU A 560 -5.82 50.73 -32.94
C LEU A 560 -5.49 51.66 -31.77
N PHE A 561 -5.18 51.06 -30.63
CA PHE A 561 -4.53 51.71 -29.50
C PHE A 561 -3.05 51.34 -29.53
N ASP A 562 -2.20 52.33 -29.78
CA ASP A 562 -0.74 52.21 -29.82
C ASP A 562 -0.16 52.85 -28.56
N VAL A 563 0.47 52.05 -27.71
CA VAL A 563 1.03 52.48 -26.42
C VAL A 563 2.53 52.62 -26.57
N SER A 564 3.01 53.85 -26.52
CA SER A 564 4.43 54.17 -26.59
C SER A 564 4.96 54.53 -25.21
N TYR A 565 6.14 54.01 -24.87
CA TYR A 565 6.83 54.28 -23.63
C TYR A 565 7.94 55.31 -23.86
N VAL A 566 8.05 56.33 -22.99
CA VAL A 566 9.12 57.33 -23.03
C VAL A 566 9.81 57.53 -21.68
N ASP A 567 11.10 57.86 -21.69
CA ASP A 567 11.83 58.26 -20.49
C ASP A 567 11.35 59.62 -19.94
N GLU A 568 11.89 60.04 -18.78
CA GLU A 568 11.61 61.35 -18.17
C GLU A 568 11.93 62.56 -19.07
N LYS A 569 12.65 62.35 -20.17
CA LYS A 569 13.05 63.36 -21.15
C LYS A 569 12.24 63.28 -22.46
N GLY A 570 11.26 62.38 -22.54
CA GLY A 570 10.39 62.21 -23.71
C GLY A 570 11.00 61.35 -24.83
N ASN A 571 12.13 60.68 -24.62
CA ASN A 571 12.71 59.78 -25.61
C ASN A 571 12.02 58.41 -25.57
N PRO A 572 11.71 57.80 -26.72
CA PRO A 572 11.20 56.43 -26.77
C PRO A 572 12.13 55.47 -26.03
N VAL A 573 11.56 54.61 -25.21
CA VAL A 573 12.27 53.51 -24.54
C VAL A 573 11.57 52.20 -24.81
N SER A 574 12.36 51.12 -24.87
CA SER A 574 11.86 49.75 -24.93
C SER A 574 11.74 49.19 -23.51
N GLY A 575 10.55 48.70 -23.14
CA GLY A 575 10.33 48.01 -21.87
C GLY A 575 9.69 48.86 -20.76
N ALA A 576 9.08 48.17 -19.80
CA ALA A 576 8.29 48.74 -18.71
C ALA A 576 9.14 49.14 -17.49
N ASP A 577 10.16 49.98 -17.70
CA ASP A 577 10.99 50.46 -16.61
C ASP A 577 10.19 51.42 -15.69
N LYS A 578 10.40 51.36 -14.37
CA LYS A 578 9.52 52.04 -13.38
C LYS A 578 9.60 53.57 -13.43
N THR A 579 10.57 54.13 -14.16
CA THR A 579 10.83 55.56 -14.34
C THR A 579 10.26 56.14 -15.64
N VAL A 580 9.47 55.35 -16.37
CA VAL A 580 9.01 55.64 -17.73
C VAL A 580 7.56 56.13 -17.74
N THR A 581 7.28 57.13 -18.57
CA THR A 581 5.92 57.64 -18.82
C THR A 581 5.36 56.98 -20.08
N SER A 582 4.14 56.44 -20.02
CA SER A 582 3.43 55.88 -21.18
C SER A 582 2.51 56.93 -21.83
N TYR A 583 2.52 57.01 -23.16
CA TYR A 583 1.54 57.72 -23.98
C TYR A 583 0.73 56.74 -24.81
N MET A 584 -0.52 57.08 -25.11
CA MET A 584 -1.41 56.26 -25.94
C MET A 584 -1.85 57.07 -27.15
N LYS A 585 -1.72 56.50 -28.34
CA LYS A 585 -2.28 57.03 -29.58
C LYS A 585 -3.45 56.16 -30.00
N VAL A 586 -4.56 56.79 -30.40
CA VAL A 586 -5.78 56.07 -30.80
C VAL A 586 -6.10 56.41 -32.26
N TYR A 587 -6.05 55.39 -33.10
CA TYR A 587 -6.42 55.44 -34.50
C TYR A 587 -7.73 54.69 -34.71
N ALA A 588 -8.66 55.21 -35.51
CA ALA A 588 -9.75 54.37 -36.00
C ALA A 588 -10.01 54.57 -37.48
N THR A 589 -10.54 53.54 -38.10
CA THR A 589 -10.92 53.53 -39.51
C THR A 589 -12.43 53.49 -39.60
N TYR A 590 -12.99 54.46 -40.33
CA TYR A 590 -14.41 54.59 -40.60
C TYR A 590 -14.70 54.23 -42.05
N ASN A 591 -15.47 53.17 -42.30
CA ASN A 591 -15.91 52.74 -43.63
C ASN A 591 -14.76 52.63 -44.65
N GLY A 592 -13.58 52.18 -44.20
CA GLY A 592 -12.38 52.06 -45.04
C GLY A 592 -11.59 53.36 -45.27
N ILE A 593 -11.98 54.46 -44.63
CA ILE A 593 -11.25 55.73 -44.59
C ILE A 593 -10.64 55.86 -43.19
N GLY A 594 -9.30 55.89 -43.09
CA GLY A 594 -8.60 56.05 -41.82
C GLY A 594 -8.65 57.51 -41.35
N GLU A 595 -9.16 57.75 -40.13
CA GLU A 595 -9.11 59.07 -39.49
C GLU A 595 -8.42 58.97 -38.13
N ILE A 596 -7.54 59.92 -37.82
CA ILE A 596 -6.96 60.04 -36.48
C ILE A 596 -8.01 60.71 -35.60
N ILE A 597 -8.63 59.94 -34.69
CA ILE A 597 -9.69 60.46 -33.81
C ILE A 597 -9.08 61.27 -32.65
N ALA A 598 -7.94 60.84 -32.12
CA ALA A 598 -7.24 61.52 -31.04
C ALA A 598 -5.72 61.36 -31.19
N ASP A 599 -4.99 62.48 -31.22
CA ASP A 599 -3.52 62.55 -31.17
C ASP A 599 -3.16 63.39 -29.94
N GLU A 600 -2.98 62.74 -28.78
CA GLU A 600 -2.60 63.43 -27.55
C GLU A 600 -1.07 63.64 -27.52
N THR A 601 -0.60 64.62 -28.31
CA THR A 601 0.83 65.01 -28.35
C THR A 601 1.18 66.20 -27.45
N SER A 602 0.35 66.58 -26.47
CA SER A 602 0.66 67.72 -25.60
C SER A 602 0.96 67.30 -24.16
N ASP A 603 2.24 67.39 -23.80
CA ASP A 603 2.85 67.54 -22.48
C ASP A 603 2.10 66.98 -21.24
N VAL A 604 2.76 65.94 -20.67
CA VAL A 604 2.64 65.36 -19.30
C VAL A 604 1.44 64.41 -19.02
N PRO A 605 1.55 63.43 -18.09
CA PRO A 605 1.98 62.04 -18.29
C PRO A 605 0.90 60.99 -17.93
N LYS A 606 1.11 59.75 -18.38
CA LYS A 606 0.41 58.49 -18.04
C LYS A 606 -0.94 58.30 -18.72
N LEU A 607 -1.29 57.03 -18.93
CA LEU A 607 -2.64 56.42 -18.95
C LEU A 607 -3.72 57.20 -18.15
N LYS A 608 -4.09 58.40 -18.57
CA LYS A 608 -5.05 59.29 -17.91
C LYS A 608 -6.34 59.46 -18.70
N ASP A 609 -6.47 58.83 -19.87
CA ASP A 609 -7.81 58.53 -20.34
C ASP A 609 -8.37 57.44 -19.44
N GLN A 610 -9.00 57.89 -18.35
CA GLN A 610 -9.72 57.07 -17.38
C GLN A 610 -10.64 56.08 -18.10
N ARG A 611 -11.17 56.45 -19.29
CA ARG A 611 -12.03 55.62 -20.11
C ARG A 611 -11.31 54.42 -20.70
N PHE A 612 -10.09 54.55 -21.20
CA PHE A 612 -9.34 53.39 -21.69
C PHE A 612 -9.02 52.43 -20.54
N ASN A 613 -8.60 52.94 -19.39
CA ASN A 613 -8.36 52.10 -18.21
C ASN A 613 -9.64 51.37 -17.76
N TYR A 614 -10.79 52.06 -17.78
CA TYR A 614 -12.09 51.43 -17.50
C TYR A 614 -12.52 50.43 -18.57
N PHE A 615 -12.26 50.70 -19.84
CA PHE A 615 -12.50 49.76 -20.93
C PHE A 615 -11.64 48.51 -20.78
N TYR A 616 -10.34 48.67 -20.51
CA TYR A 616 -9.44 47.55 -20.22
C TYR A 616 -9.88 46.78 -18.98
N GLY A 617 -10.35 47.48 -17.94
CA GLY A 617 -11.00 46.87 -16.78
C GLY A 617 -12.23 46.03 -17.17
N SER A 618 -13.06 46.52 -18.10
CA SER A 618 -14.19 45.74 -18.64
C SER A 618 -13.73 44.49 -19.40
N LEU A 619 -12.62 44.56 -20.13
CA LEU A 619 -12.02 43.35 -20.72
C LEU A 619 -11.62 42.36 -19.61
N ILE A 620 -10.82 42.78 -18.63
CA ILE A 620 -10.37 41.95 -17.50
C ILE A 620 -11.56 41.31 -16.76
N ALA A 621 -12.66 42.04 -16.56
CA ALA A 621 -13.86 41.55 -15.89
C ALA A 621 -14.73 40.59 -16.74
N SER A 622 -14.32 40.28 -17.98
CA SER A 622 -15.05 39.36 -18.86
C SER A 622 -14.66 37.91 -18.59
N ASN A 623 -15.67 37.06 -18.42
CA ASN A 623 -15.51 35.63 -18.15
C ASN A 623 -16.11 34.78 -19.27
N LEU A 624 -15.55 33.58 -19.42
CA LEU A 624 -16.21 32.46 -20.09
C LEU A 624 -17.43 32.01 -19.28
N GLU A 625 -18.42 31.49 -19.98
CA GLU A 625 -19.62 30.91 -19.38
C GLU A 625 -19.60 29.37 -19.44
N GLY A 626 -18.84 28.80 -20.36
CA GLY A 626 -18.71 27.36 -20.53
C GLY A 626 -18.02 26.95 -21.82
N SER A 627 -18.00 25.64 -22.07
CA SER A 627 -17.60 25.05 -23.35
C SER A 627 -18.80 24.97 -24.29
N MET A 628 -18.53 25.03 -25.59
CA MET A 628 -19.52 24.72 -26.61
C MET A 628 -20.04 23.28 -26.42
N PRO A 629 -21.33 23.01 -26.68
CA PRO A 629 -21.90 21.68 -26.50
C PRO A 629 -21.13 20.61 -27.30
N LYS A 630 -21.03 19.39 -26.76
CA LYS A 630 -20.50 18.24 -27.49
C LYS A 630 -21.29 18.04 -28.81
N GLY A 631 -20.60 17.77 -29.92
CA GLY A 631 -21.23 17.62 -31.23
C GLY A 631 -21.38 18.94 -32.02
N SER A 632 -20.83 20.05 -31.51
CA SER A 632 -20.85 21.36 -32.19
C SER A 632 -19.64 21.61 -33.09
N GLU A 633 -18.83 20.59 -33.38
CA GLU A 633 -17.59 20.71 -34.16
C GLU A 633 -17.85 21.33 -35.55
N ASP A 634 -18.85 20.84 -36.30
CA ASP A 634 -19.22 21.38 -37.61
C ASP A 634 -19.64 22.86 -37.54
N LEU A 635 -20.35 23.25 -36.47
CA LEU A 635 -20.76 24.63 -36.24
C LEU A 635 -19.52 25.50 -35.99
N GLN A 636 -18.60 25.05 -35.13
CA GLN A 636 -17.36 25.77 -34.83
C GLN A 636 -16.53 25.99 -36.09
N GLU A 637 -16.38 24.97 -36.93
CA GLU A 637 -15.68 25.09 -38.22
C GLU A 637 -16.38 26.08 -39.15
N SER A 638 -17.70 26.04 -39.25
CA SER A 638 -18.48 26.97 -40.07
C SER A 638 -18.34 28.42 -39.62
N LEU A 639 -18.30 28.67 -38.30
CA LEU A 639 -18.11 30.01 -37.74
C LEU A 639 -16.69 30.52 -38.02
N LYS A 640 -15.67 29.67 -37.81
CA LYS A 640 -14.25 30.01 -38.09
C LYS A 640 -13.99 30.32 -39.57
N ALA A 641 -14.83 29.82 -40.48
CA ALA A 641 -14.75 30.13 -41.91
C ALA A 641 -15.30 31.53 -42.26
N THR A 642 -15.94 32.23 -41.31
CA THR A 642 -16.47 33.58 -41.46
C THR A 642 -15.66 34.60 -40.65
N GLU A 643 -15.72 35.88 -41.04
CA GLU A 643 -15.11 36.96 -40.25
C GLU A 643 -15.79 37.05 -38.86
N PRO A 644 -15.01 37.19 -37.77
CA PRO A 644 -15.58 37.33 -36.43
C PRO A 644 -16.34 38.64 -36.29
N ASP A 645 -17.38 38.62 -35.46
CA ASP A 645 -18.13 39.83 -35.09
C ASP A 645 -17.26 40.84 -34.33
N LEU A 646 -16.31 40.32 -33.56
CA LEU A 646 -15.30 41.09 -32.85
C LEU A 646 -13.98 40.31 -32.86
N LYS A 647 -12.90 40.99 -33.23
CA LYS A 647 -11.53 40.51 -33.10
C LYS A 647 -10.72 41.50 -32.30
N ILE A 648 -10.04 41.05 -31.25
CA ILE A 648 -9.15 41.87 -30.42
C ILE A 648 -7.77 41.23 -30.43
N THR A 649 -6.74 41.97 -30.83
CA THR A 649 -5.34 41.53 -30.78
C THR A 649 -4.59 42.39 -29.79
N LEU A 650 -4.10 41.78 -28.71
CA LEU A 650 -3.31 42.43 -27.66
C LEU A 650 -1.85 42.00 -27.82
N THR A 651 -0.94 42.97 -27.86
CA THR A 651 0.50 42.73 -27.84
C THR A 651 1.08 43.31 -26.57
N TYR A 652 1.72 42.44 -25.79
CA TYR A 652 2.43 42.79 -24.57
C TYR A 652 3.92 42.71 -24.81
N GLU A 653 4.63 43.74 -24.36
CA GLU A 653 6.09 43.76 -24.34
C GLU A 653 6.54 43.70 -22.88
N THR A 654 7.03 42.53 -22.50
CA THR A 654 7.82 42.39 -21.28
C THR A 654 9.30 42.55 -21.65
N GLY A 655 10.17 42.87 -20.69
CA GLY A 655 11.59 43.06 -20.99
C GLY A 655 12.29 41.84 -21.62
N GLU A 656 11.68 40.66 -21.52
CA GLU A 656 12.26 39.37 -21.93
C GLU A 656 11.51 38.69 -23.09
N GLU A 657 10.23 39.06 -23.33
CA GLU A 657 9.39 38.44 -24.36
C GLU A 657 8.29 39.38 -24.89
N THR A 658 7.95 39.22 -26.17
CA THR A 658 6.75 39.80 -26.79
C THR A 658 5.65 38.74 -26.86
N ILE A 659 4.52 39.00 -26.21
CA ILE A 659 3.36 38.10 -26.18
C ILE A 659 2.22 38.71 -26.98
N THR A 660 1.73 37.98 -28.00
CA THR A 660 0.55 38.37 -28.77
C THR A 660 -0.62 37.43 -28.50
N ARG A 661 -1.79 38.02 -28.22
CA ARG A 661 -3.04 37.31 -27.96
C ARG A 661 -4.16 37.85 -28.85
N THR A 662 -4.70 36.99 -29.71
CA THR A 662 -5.80 37.28 -30.63
C THR A 662 -7.07 36.60 -30.16
N TYR A 663 -8.05 37.38 -29.74
CA TYR A 663 -9.38 36.92 -29.33
C TYR A 663 -10.34 37.13 -30.49
N CYS A 664 -11.07 36.09 -30.89
CA CYS A 664 -12.08 36.17 -31.92
C CYS A 664 -13.42 35.71 -31.37
N PHE A 665 -14.49 36.44 -31.67
CA PHE A 665 -15.85 36.19 -31.19
C PHE A 665 -16.83 36.09 -32.36
N TRP A 666 -17.70 35.08 -32.35
CA TRP A 666 -18.77 34.89 -33.34
C TRP A 666 -20.10 34.66 -32.63
N SER A 667 -21.13 35.39 -33.03
CA SER A 667 -22.49 35.21 -32.55
C SER A 667 -23.06 33.87 -33.02
N GLU A 668 -23.64 33.12 -32.08
CA GLU A 668 -24.20 31.82 -32.39
C GLU A 668 -25.57 31.99 -33.06
N SER A 669 -25.65 31.74 -34.38
CA SER A 669 -26.89 31.89 -35.16
C SER A 669 -27.93 30.77 -34.95
N ALA A 670 -27.67 29.74 -34.13
CA ALA A 670 -28.51 28.54 -34.09
C ALA A 670 -29.00 28.19 -32.66
N SER A 671 -30.27 28.51 -32.40
CA SER A 671 -31.18 27.91 -31.41
C SER A 671 -31.09 28.28 -29.91
N SER A 672 -30.00 28.83 -29.37
CA SER A 672 -29.95 29.29 -27.95
C SER A 672 -29.93 30.83 -27.77
N GLY A 673 -29.42 31.56 -28.77
CA GLY A 673 -29.50 33.02 -28.89
C GLY A 673 -28.82 33.86 -27.79
N ARG A 674 -28.00 33.25 -26.92
CA ARG A 674 -27.41 33.95 -25.75
C ARG A 674 -25.88 33.91 -25.68
N GLY A 675 -25.21 33.02 -26.41
CA GLY A 675 -23.75 32.86 -26.40
C GLY A 675 -23.06 33.41 -27.65
N ALA A 676 -21.79 33.80 -27.49
CA ALA A 676 -20.85 34.09 -28.55
C ALA A 676 -19.69 33.09 -28.44
N TYR A 677 -19.47 32.31 -29.50
CA TYR A 677 -18.34 31.41 -29.63
C TYR A 677 -17.03 32.20 -29.61
N MET A 678 -16.02 31.72 -28.88
CA MET A 678 -14.74 32.39 -28.75
C MET A 678 -13.57 31.45 -29.01
N THR A 679 -12.53 31.99 -29.67
CA THR A 679 -11.18 31.40 -29.66
C THR A 679 -10.14 32.40 -29.18
N LEU A 680 -9.04 31.87 -28.62
CA LEU A 680 -7.82 32.60 -28.33
C LEU A 680 -6.69 32.02 -29.15
N ASN A 681 -6.06 32.84 -30.00
CA ASN A 681 -5.03 32.41 -30.96
C ASN A 681 -5.50 31.25 -31.85
N GLY A 682 -6.80 31.18 -32.15
CA GLY A 682 -7.43 30.10 -32.92
C GLY A 682 -7.78 28.83 -32.11
N ASN A 683 -7.33 28.75 -30.86
CA ASN A 683 -7.51 27.63 -29.94
C ASN A 683 -8.76 27.80 -29.06
N GLY A 684 -9.19 26.71 -28.43
CA GLY A 684 -10.33 26.66 -27.53
C GLY A 684 -11.69 26.41 -28.21
N ASN A 685 -12.66 25.96 -27.40
CA ASN A 685 -14.03 25.68 -27.82
C ASN A 685 -15.05 26.35 -26.90
N PHE A 686 -14.77 27.55 -26.42
CA PHE A 686 -15.54 28.17 -25.35
C PHE A 686 -16.55 29.20 -25.86
N TYR A 687 -17.45 29.62 -24.98
CA TYR A 687 -18.34 30.74 -25.26
C TYR A 687 -18.43 31.72 -24.09
N MET A 688 -18.83 32.95 -24.41
CA MET A 688 -19.23 33.98 -23.46
C MET A 688 -20.64 34.49 -23.78
N LEU A 689 -21.26 35.28 -22.90
CA LEU A 689 -22.56 35.88 -23.23
C LEU A 689 -22.43 36.87 -24.40
N GLN A 690 -23.36 36.79 -25.35
CA GLN A 690 -23.44 37.75 -26.46
C GLN A 690 -23.62 39.18 -25.95
N SER A 691 -24.34 39.37 -24.85
CA SER A 691 -24.52 40.68 -24.21
C SER A 691 -23.19 41.26 -23.75
N ARG A 692 -22.27 40.42 -23.25
CA ARG A 692 -20.92 40.83 -22.88
C ARG A 692 -20.08 41.25 -24.09
N VAL A 693 -20.15 40.52 -25.20
CA VAL A 693 -19.50 40.93 -26.47
C VAL A 693 -20.04 42.28 -26.93
N ASN A 694 -21.36 42.45 -26.90
CA ASN A 694 -22.00 43.72 -27.27
C ASN A 694 -21.59 44.86 -26.33
N LYS A 695 -21.43 44.60 -25.01
CA LYS A 695 -20.89 45.57 -24.06
C LYS A 695 -19.48 45.99 -24.42
N ILE A 696 -18.60 45.04 -24.76
CA ILE A 696 -17.23 45.35 -25.20
C ILE A 696 -17.26 46.24 -26.45
N ILE A 697 -18.07 45.90 -27.45
CA ILE A 697 -18.26 46.71 -28.67
C ILE A 697 -18.74 48.13 -28.30
N ASN A 698 -19.75 48.24 -27.44
CA ASN A 698 -20.31 49.53 -27.02
C ASN A 698 -19.33 50.38 -26.20
N ASP A 699 -18.54 49.77 -25.31
CA ASP A 699 -17.54 50.47 -24.51
C ASP A 699 -16.39 51.01 -25.39
N ILE A 700 -16.03 50.33 -26.49
CA ILE A 700 -15.13 50.91 -27.51
C ILE A 700 -15.72 52.21 -28.06
N GLY A 701 -17.02 52.23 -28.35
CA GLY A 701 -17.72 53.43 -28.79
C GLY A 701 -17.61 54.59 -27.81
N ARG A 702 -17.76 54.31 -26.51
CA ARG A 702 -17.65 55.30 -25.42
C ARG A 702 -16.23 55.83 -25.24
N VAL A 703 -15.21 55.01 -25.52
CA VAL A 703 -13.82 55.49 -25.60
C VAL A 703 -13.66 56.46 -26.78
N LEU A 704 -14.27 56.16 -27.93
CA LEU A 704 -14.15 56.99 -29.13
C LEU A 704 -15.05 58.25 -29.16
N SER A 705 -16.15 58.29 -28.39
CA SER A 705 -17.24 59.26 -28.59
C SER A 705 -16.92 60.72 -28.22
N LYS A 706 -15.78 61.02 -27.60
CA LYS A 706 -15.38 62.35 -27.07
C LYS A 706 -16.39 63.01 -26.11
N ASN A 707 -17.53 62.38 -25.83
CA ASN A 707 -18.58 62.90 -24.97
C ASN A 707 -18.29 62.53 -23.51
N GLU A 708 -18.06 63.52 -22.64
CA GLU A 708 -17.75 63.31 -21.22
C GLU A 708 -18.89 62.70 -20.39
N ALA A 709 -20.12 62.70 -20.90
CA ALA A 709 -21.24 62.03 -20.24
C ALA A 709 -21.27 60.51 -20.42
N ASP A 710 -20.49 59.96 -21.36
CA ASP A 710 -20.46 58.52 -21.64
C ASP A 710 -19.53 57.80 -20.66
N VAL A 711 -20.09 57.33 -19.54
CA VAL A 711 -19.35 56.60 -18.49
C VAL A 711 -19.18 55.13 -18.87
N ILE A 712 -17.97 54.61 -18.70
CA ILE A 712 -17.66 53.18 -18.80
C ILE A 712 -17.59 52.62 -17.38
N ASP A 713 -18.47 51.67 -17.08
CA ASP A 713 -18.44 50.91 -15.83
C ASP A 713 -17.88 49.51 -16.12
N PRO A 714 -16.68 49.16 -15.60
CA PRO A 714 -16.09 47.84 -15.74
C PRO A 714 -16.95 46.72 -15.13
N ASP A 715 -17.63 47.04 -14.02
CA ASP A 715 -18.31 46.08 -13.14
C ASP A 715 -19.81 45.98 -13.40
N ALA A 716 -20.36 46.89 -14.20
CA ALA A 716 -21.74 46.82 -14.65
C ALA A 716 -21.99 45.46 -15.33
N LYS A 717 -22.81 44.65 -14.65
CA LYS A 717 -23.54 43.54 -15.27
C LYS A 717 -24.62 44.16 -16.15
N ASP A 718 -24.78 43.63 -17.35
CA ASP A 718 -25.76 44.12 -18.33
C ASP A 718 -27.15 44.41 -17.73
#